data_AF-A0A5J4VMR6-F1
#
_entry.id   AF-A0A5J4VMR6-F1
#
_cell.length_a   1.000
_cell.length_b   1.000
_cell.length_c   1.000
_cell.angle_alpha   90.00
_cell.angle_beta   90.00
_cell.angle_gamma   90.00
#
_symmetry.space_group_name_H-M   'P 1'
#
loop_
_entity.id
_entity.type
_entity.pdbx_description
1 polymer ?
#
loop_
_entity_poly.entity_id
_entity_poly.type
_entity_poly.pdbx_seq_one_letter_code
_entity_poly.pdbx_strand_id
1 'polypeptide(L)'
;HTDTSLTKTKIGAESDEYEKADLNNLMGFNGAQTSLAIPLYYLYTTISQDVYHVSNSDSTPNGNNNIFCGQLGWPCLTIDYSIIRAGDSILKQIGIVDGYKLNEQIEINQGGKEVQILNQLTDSGAVTDIKSILNIEEDGKISIIVGTLSFNKIIFIINQNATNVYIITGTTTSSGISIDNCLMKMINNIQGYSISTGLVELIGGILLINSIEIKDIIISDSPIVLINENARSVSIDNSQFDNIIRTTSDLTTKNGGTIEATIGGSSGQLTIQNTNFTLCISQQSQQAGGISLIVLNQRTVSISKTSFIQCESDQGSGINAQILSGGTLIIDGASSFVCCKARLDQGASLYSTISGTNSKLILEYELLFEGFIKDQDGIKQTQFGQGRGAYIELSNDGIIEINEILFNDCKGINGGGIKINCQSVLKQSFNGTQFTSCVADQNGGGLYCIINLGEIELNQVIMIGCSALNGGGICTQINNIGKLTIKEQSLFQECISELGKGGAIQIQQNGGTLNIEETTLKKCSALNGGAIYASILTMQEFLIDNGVYFEECEAFSTNELQGRGGAIYINLEQDAPYEFKIGIGTYLNLNKASKFGRDVFVYCKNIDDLEPDFRFLFDIFDDSCNKNNAIYGTEFMQIYSIHPEKLIDIDLLKFVEPYLNVSIYLSENSYLVADSIKLDKYQCSKCSTSPQPILQKHYSRTINAQSMFNQLKLNKLAFDEHLHSLDKTYILI
;
A
#
# COMPACT_ATOMS: atom_id res chain seq x y z
N HIS A 1 46.09 18.66 -50.17
CA HIS A 1 45.31 17.43 -50.34
C HIS A 1 43.88 17.83 -50.69
N THR A 2 43.31 17.25 -51.75
CA THR A 2 41.94 17.50 -52.24
C THR A 2 40.91 16.66 -51.48
N ASP A 3 39.66 17.12 -51.43
CA ASP A 3 38.49 16.61 -50.66
C ASP A 3 38.06 15.14 -50.92
N THR A 4 38.89 14.28 -51.52
CA THR A 4 38.47 12.93 -51.97
C THR A 4 39.44 11.79 -51.63
N SER A 5 40.47 12.00 -50.79
CA SER A 5 41.36 10.91 -50.35
C SER A 5 40.86 10.21 -49.08
N LEU A 6 40.37 8.97 -49.21
CA LEU A 6 39.88 8.10 -48.11
C LEU A 6 40.98 7.47 -47.24
N THR A 7 42.26 7.70 -47.53
CA THR A 7 43.37 7.26 -46.67
C THR A 7 44.06 8.48 -46.06
N LYS A 8 43.93 8.64 -44.74
CA LYS A 8 44.79 9.54 -43.96
C LYS A 8 46.24 9.04 -44.14
N THR A 9 47.01 9.69 -44.99
CA THR A 9 48.41 9.31 -45.22
C THR A 9 49.22 9.75 -44.01
N LYS A 10 50.03 8.87 -43.42
CA LYS A 10 50.89 9.22 -42.29
C LYS A 10 51.80 10.40 -42.66
N ILE A 11 51.82 11.41 -41.81
CA ILE A 11 52.71 12.59 -41.91
C ILE A 11 53.52 12.64 -40.61
N GLY A 12 54.50 11.75 -40.48
CA GLY A 12 55.22 11.49 -39.23
C GLY A 12 56.70 11.12 -39.43
N ALA A 13 57.50 11.14 -38.36
CA ALA A 13 58.95 10.90 -38.40
C ALA A 13 59.35 9.47 -38.05
N GLU A 14 58.51 8.65 -37.40
CA GLU A 14 58.88 7.27 -36.98
C GLU A 14 57.68 6.28 -36.95
N SER A 15 57.58 5.43 -35.93
CA SER A 15 56.43 4.53 -35.66
C SER A 15 55.29 5.29 -34.99
N ASP A 16 54.07 4.75 -35.04
CA ASP A 16 52.91 5.39 -34.40
C ASP A 16 53.03 5.37 -32.86
N GLU A 17 53.64 4.31 -32.30
CA GLU A 17 53.90 4.22 -30.85
C GLU A 17 54.88 5.30 -30.36
N TYR A 18 55.96 5.54 -31.12
CA TYR A 18 56.92 6.60 -30.82
C TYR A 18 56.25 7.97 -30.87
N GLU A 19 55.54 8.30 -31.96
CA GLU A 19 54.90 9.61 -32.09
C GLU A 19 53.77 9.85 -31.07
N LYS A 20 53.06 8.80 -30.67
CA LYS A 20 52.07 8.87 -29.58
C LYS A 20 52.74 9.17 -28.24
N ALA A 21 53.92 8.61 -27.99
CA ALA A 21 54.69 8.87 -26.77
C ALA A 21 55.32 10.28 -26.77
N ASP A 22 55.65 10.81 -27.95
CA ASP A 22 56.39 12.05 -28.14
C ASP A 22 55.62 13.10 -28.97
N LEU A 23 54.38 13.41 -28.56
CA LEU A 23 53.45 14.27 -29.31
C LEU A 23 54.01 15.66 -29.66
N ASN A 24 54.97 16.17 -28.88
CA ASN A 24 55.56 17.50 -29.08
C ASN A 24 56.67 17.53 -30.13
N ASN A 25 57.16 16.38 -30.62
CA ASN A 25 58.28 16.33 -31.56
C ASN A 25 57.89 16.81 -32.97
N LEU A 26 56.62 16.67 -33.35
CA LEU A 26 56.10 17.12 -34.64
C LEU A 26 54.79 17.88 -34.45
N MET A 27 54.90 19.21 -34.49
CA MET A 27 53.79 20.14 -34.32
C MET A 27 53.54 20.92 -35.62
N GLY A 28 52.28 21.27 -35.87
CA GLY A 28 51.87 22.02 -37.05
C GLY A 28 50.75 22.99 -36.74
N PHE A 29 50.47 23.89 -37.68
CA PHE A 29 49.39 24.85 -37.55
C PHE A 29 48.29 24.53 -38.55
N ASN A 30 47.05 24.71 -38.14
CA ASN A 30 45.94 24.78 -39.09
C ASN A 30 46.06 26.14 -39.83
N GLY A 31 46.01 26.16 -41.16
CA GLY A 31 46.12 27.39 -41.94
C GLY A 31 45.08 28.46 -41.56
N ALA A 32 43.96 28.07 -40.94
CA ALA A 32 42.94 28.97 -40.40
C ALA A 32 43.18 29.41 -38.93
N GLN A 33 44.04 28.70 -38.18
CA GLN A 33 44.39 29.00 -36.78
C GLN A 33 45.90 28.82 -36.56
N THR A 34 46.66 29.91 -36.66
CA THR A 34 48.12 29.93 -36.51
C THR A 34 48.61 30.14 -35.08
N SER A 35 47.70 30.36 -34.12
CA SER A 35 48.04 30.59 -32.71
C SER A 35 48.12 29.30 -31.88
N LEU A 36 47.65 28.17 -32.40
CA LEU A 36 47.65 26.88 -31.72
C LEU A 36 48.48 25.87 -32.52
N ALA A 37 49.59 25.43 -31.96
CA ALA A 37 50.36 24.32 -32.49
C ALA A 37 49.66 23.00 -32.14
N ILE A 38 49.51 22.11 -33.12
CA ILE A 38 48.76 20.86 -33.03
C ILE A 38 49.70 19.69 -33.33
N PRO A 39 49.74 18.64 -32.50
CA PRO A 39 50.51 17.44 -32.80
C PRO A 39 50.06 16.82 -34.14
N LEU A 40 51.00 16.64 -35.08
CA LEU A 40 50.71 16.06 -36.40
C LEU A 40 50.17 14.63 -36.28
N TYR A 41 50.51 13.92 -35.21
CA TYR A 41 49.99 12.59 -34.89
C TYR A 41 48.46 12.54 -34.99
N TYR A 42 47.76 13.56 -34.48
CA TYR A 42 46.29 13.59 -34.48
C TYR A 42 45.66 13.93 -35.84
N LEU A 43 46.45 14.42 -36.80
CA LEU A 43 45.97 14.71 -38.16
C LEU A 43 45.66 13.42 -38.93
N TYR A 44 46.55 12.42 -38.79
CA TYR A 44 46.50 11.20 -39.60
C TYR A 44 45.98 9.97 -38.83
N THR A 45 45.88 10.03 -37.51
CA THR A 45 45.31 8.93 -36.70
C THR A 45 43.77 9.02 -36.61
N THR A 46 43.14 7.89 -36.34
CA THR A 46 41.69 7.80 -36.08
C THR A 46 41.40 7.99 -34.60
N ILE A 47 40.19 8.43 -34.27
CA ILE A 47 39.74 8.56 -32.87
C ILE A 47 39.52 7.16 -32.31
N SER A 48 40.08 6.91 -31.12
CA SER A 48 40.00 5.59 -30.49
C SER A 48 38.55 5.28 -30.11
N GLN A 49 38.05 4.13 -30.57
CA GLN A 49 36.67 3.66 -30.33
C GLN A 49 35.59 4.65 -30.76
N ASP A 50 35.90 5.62 -31.64
CA ASP A 50 35.02 6.73 -32.00
C ASP A 50 34.48 7.55 -30.78
N VAL A 51 35.23 7.55 -29.67
CA VAL A 51 34.92 8.33 -28.46
C VAL A 51 35.63 9.68 -28.51
N TYR A 52 34.86 10.76 -28.58
CA TYR A 52 35.35 12.14 -28.63
C TYR A 52 35.48 12.71 -27.22
N HIS A 53 36.70 12.84 -26.70
CA HIS A 53 36.94 13.30 -25.33
C HIS A 53 36.76 14.82 -25.17
N VAL A 54 36.22 15.23 -24.02
CA VAL A 54 36.11 16.63 -23.59
C VAL A 54 36.86 16.90 -22.30
N SER A 55 37.53 18.04 -22.21
CA SER A 55 38.28 18.46 -21.02
C SER A 55 38.21 19.97 -20.81
N ASN A 56 38.46 20.43 -19.59
CA ASN A 56 38.44 21.87 -19.28
C ASN A 56 39.62 22.61 -19.93
N SER A 57 39.50 23.91 -20.15
CA SER A 57 40.58 24.74 -20.72
C SER A 57 41.82 24.85 -19.81
N ASP A 58 41.64 24.67 -18.50
CA ASP A 58 42.65 24.74 -17.44
C ASP A 58 43.17 23.37 -16.97
N SER A 59 42.73 22.29 -17.61
CA SER A 59 43.12 20.91 -17.28
C SER A 59 44.34 20.42 -18.06
N THR A 60 44.88 19.24 -17.69
CA THR A 60 45.93 18.54 -18.44
C THR A 60 45.49 17.12 -18.77
N PRO A 61 45.24 16.78 -20.05
CA PRO A 61 45.36 17.61 -21.25
C PRO A 61 44.25 18.67 -21.33
N ASN A 62 44.59 19.83 -21.89
CA ASN A 62 43.67 20.95 -22.00
C ASN A 62 42.66 20.75 -23.15
N GLY A 63 41.41 21.08 -22.89
CA GLY A 63 40.37 21.08 -23.93
C GLY A 63 40.57 22.20 -24.93
N ASN A 64 40.42 21.90 -26.21
CA ASN A 64 40.48 22.91 -27.27
C ASN A 64 39.55 22.58 -28.44
N ASN A 65 38.60 23.48 -28.74
CA ASN A 65 37.66 23.33 -29.86
C ASN A 65 38.32 23.64 -31.22
N ASN A 66 39.12 22.70 -31.72
CA ASN A 66 39.73 22.75 -33.05
C ASN A 66 39.34 21.53 -33.89
N ILE A 67 39.57 21.60 -35.20
CA ILE A 67 39.14 20.57 -36.15
C ILE A 67 39.83 19.19 -35.98
N PHE A 68 40.84 19.07 -35.12
CA PHE A 68 41.54 17.82 -34.83
C PHE A 68 41.35 17.34 -33.38
N CYS A 69 40.53 18.03 -32.58
CA CYS A 69 40.21 17.61 -31.22
C CYS A 69 39.32 16.36 -31.19
N GLY A 70 39.31 15.71 -30.02
CA GLY A 70 38.46 14.57 -29.68
C GLY A 70 39.25 13.36 -29.18
N GLN A 71 40.58 13.40 -29.23
CA GLN A 71 41.43 12.33 -28.68
C GLN A 71 41.61 12.55 -27.19
N LEU A 72 41.84 11.49 -26.40
CA LEU A 72 42.07 11.61 -24.96
C LEU A 72 43.22 12.57 -24.64
N GLY A 73 44.34 12.48 -25.38
CA GLY A 73 45.49 13.38 -25.23
C GLY A 73 45.37 14.73 -25.97
N TRP A 74 44.26 14.98 -26.67
CA TRP A 74 43.94 16.26 -27.34
C TRP A 74 42.42 16.47 -27.39
N PRO A 75 41.80 16.63 -26.21
CA PRO A 75 40.35 16.65 -26.09
C PRO A 75 39.76 17.95 -26.64
N CYS A 76 38.48 17.89 -27.00
CA CYS A 76 37.71 19.09 -27.29
C CYS A 76 37.42 19.87 -26.00
N LEU A 77 37.09 21.15 -26.12
CA LEU A 77 36.76 22.00 -24.98
C LEU A 77 35.29 21.86 -24.55
N THR A 78 34.36 21.63 -25.49
CA THR A 78 32.93 21.54 -25.16
C THR A 78 32.28 20.28 -25.72
N ILE A 79 31.23 19.83 -25.02
CA ILE A 79 30.40 18.69 -25.44
C ILE A 79 29.71 19.00 -26.78
N ASP A 80 29.14 20.19 -26.95
CA ASP A 80 28.51 20.61 -28.21
C ASP A 80 29.45 20.50 -29.41
N TYR A 81 30.69 20.96 -29.23
CA TYR A 81 31.68 20.88 -30.29
C TYR A 81 32.04 19.42 -30.60
N SER A 82 32.13 18.57 -29.57
CA SER A 82 32.39 17.14 -29.74
C SER A 82 31.26 16.41 -30.47
N ILE A 83 30.00 16.80 -30.22
CA ILE A 83 28.81 16.32 -30.96
C ILE A 83 28.92 16.69 -32.44
N ILE A 84 29.38 17.91 -32.78
CA ILE A 84 29.62 18.35 -34.16
C ILE A 84 30.78 17.53 -34.78
N ARG A 85 31.86 17.32 -34.03
CA ARG A 85 33.04 16.54 -34.47
C ARG A 85 32.73 15.09 -34.79
N ALA A 86 31.75 14.49 -34.12
CA ALA A 86 31.25 13.15 -34.41
C ALA A 86 30.45 13.04 -35.73
N GLY A 87 30.22 14.15 -36.45
CA GLY A 87 29.67 14.15 -37.80
C GLY A 87 28.25 13.59 -37.90
N ASP A 88 28.00 12.69 -38.86
CA ASP A 88 26.66 12.12 -39.11
C ASP A 88 26.42 10.74 -38.47
N SER A 89 27.30 10.31 -37.57
CA SER A 89 27.10 9.04 -36.85
C SER A 89 25.74 9.00 -36.15
N ILE A 90 25.10 7.83 -36.19
CA ILE A 90 23.85 7.55 -35.45
C ILE A 90 24.14 7.55 -33.95
N LEU A 91 25.28 6.99 -33.54
CA LEU A 91 25.76 7.00 -32.15
C LEU A 91 26.95 7.95 -32.04
N LYS A 92 26.82 8.99 -31.23
CA LYS A 92 27.85 10.00 -30.98
C LYS A 92 28.38 9.82 -29.56
N GLN A 93 29.58 9.25 -29.43
CA GLN A 93 30.17 8.93 -28.13
C GLN A 93 31.09 10.04 -27.64
N ILE A 94 30.80 10.58 -26.46
CA ILE A 94 31.50 11.72 -25.85
C ILE A 94 32.12 11.26 -24.53
N GLY A 95 33.45 11.24 -24.47
CA GLY A 95 34.20 10.81 -23.28
C GLY A 95 34.49 11.97 -22.34
N ILE A 96 33.98 11.92 -21.10
CA ILE A 96 34.28 12.94 -20.09
C ILE A 96 35.68 12.70 -19.52
N VAL A 97 36.62 13.63 -19.73
CA VAL A 97 37.88 13.65 -18.97
C VAL A 97 37.56 14.03 -17.52
N ASP A 98 38.12 13.27 -16.58
CA ASP A 98 37.78 13.36 -15.17
C ASP A 98 37.89 14.80 -14.63
N GLY A 99 36.79 15.29 -14.02
CA GLY A 99 36.71 16.64 -13.47
C GLY A 99 36.21 17.71 -14.46
N TYR A 100 35.75 17.33 -15.65
CA TYR A 100 35.12 18.26 -16.59
C TYR A 100 33.97 19.05 -15.93
N LYS A 101 33.87 20.34 -16.25
CA LYS A 101 32.85 21.25 -15.73
C LYS A 101 31.81 21.54 -16.80
N LEU A 102 30.55 21.29 -16.48
CA LEU A 102 29.41 21.76 -17.23
C LEU A 102 28.84 22.99 -16.52
N ASN A 103 29.06 24.16 -17.10
CA ASN A 103 28.64 25.46 -16.57
C ASN A 103 27.72 26.25 -17.52
N GLU A 104 27.44 25.71 -18.70
CA GLU A 104 26.55 26.30 -19.70
C GLU A 104 25.47 25.29 -20.13
N GLN A 105 24.39 25.80 -20.71
CA GLN A 105 23.33 24.97 -21.27
C GLN A 105 23.73 24.38 -22.63
N ILE A 106 23.51 23.08 -22.78
CA ILE A 106 23.65 22.31 -24.02
C ILE A 106 22.26 21.94 -24.55
N GLU A 107 22.06 22.03 -25.86
CA GLU A 107 20.83 21.59 -26.52
C GLU A 107 21.07 20.42 -27.48
N ILE A 108 20.36 19.32 -27.26
CA ILE A 108 20.38 18.14 -28.12
C ILE A 108 19.15 18.17 -29.04
N ASN A 109 19.41 18.39 -30.32
CA ASN A 109 18.42 18.38 -31.40
C ASN A 109 18.89 17.44 -32.52
N GLN A 110 18.95 16.13 -32.22
CA GLN A 110 19.58 15.11 -33.05
C GLN A 110 18.57 13.99 -33.37
N GLY A 111 17.56 14.32 -34.17
CA GLY A 111 16.47 13.39 -34.47
C GLY A 111 16.95 12.06 -35.08
N GLY A 112 16.50 10.94 -34.49
CA GLY A 112 16.89 9.58 -34.89
C GLY A 112 18.33 9.18 -34.53
N LYS A 113 19.07 10.01 -33.79
CA LYS A 113 20.43 9.77 -33.35
C LYS A 113 20.51 9.75 -31.82
N GLU A 114 21.59 9.16 -31.30
CA GLU A 114 21.91 9.07 -29.89
C GLU A 114 23.22 9.81 -29.59
N VAL A 115 23.22 10.64 -28.55
CA VAL A 115 24.42 11.19 -27.92
C VAL A 115 24.67 10.37 -26.65
N GLN A 116 25.80 9.67 -26.59
CA GLN A 116 26.19 8.91 -25.43
C GLN A 116 27.35 9.62 -24.72
N ILE A 117 27.13 10.02 -23.48
CA ILE A 117 28.15 10.58 -22.59
C ILE A 117 28.65 9.46 -21.68
N LEU A 118 29.95 9.19 -21.75
CA LEU A 118 30.58 8.10 -21.01
C LEU A 118 31.89 8.54 -20.36
N ASN A 119 32.43 7.70 -19.49
CA ASN A 119 33.74 7.90 -18.91
C ASN A 119 34.86 7.95 -19.97
N GLN A 120 36.00 8.52 -19.60
CA GLN A 120 37.17 8.55 -20.47
C GLN A 120 37.73 7.15 -20.73
N LEU A 121 38.46 7.02 -21.85
CA LEU A 121 39.24 5.81 -22.13
C LEU A 121 40.51 5.80 -21.26
N THR A 122 41.16 4.65 -21.18
CA THR A 122 42.53 4.56 -20.66
C THR A 122 43.52 5.22 -21.63
N ASP A 123 44.76 5.47 -21.19
CA ASP A 123 45.83 6.02 -22.05
C ASP A 123 46.16 5.09 -23.25
N SER A 124 45.90 3.80 -23.11
CA SER A 124 46.01 2.82 -24.20
C SER A 124 44.86 2.89 -25.21
N GLY A 125 43.80 3.67 -24.94
CA GLY A 125 42.60 3.77 -25.77
C GLY A 125 41.58 2.65 -25.53
N ALA A 126 41.66 1.96 -24.38
CA ALA A 126 40.74 0.90 -24.00
C ALA A 126 39.59 1.45 -23.13
N VAL A 127 38.44 0.78 -23.17
CA VAL A 127 37.31 1.06 -22.27
C VAL A 127 37.66 0.68 -20.83
N THR A 128 37.08 1.37 -19.86
CA THR A 128 37.30 1.14 -18.42
C THR A 128 35.99 1.20 -17.64
N ASP A 129 35.98 0.65 -16.44
CA ASP A 129 34.85 0.72 -15.49
C ASP A 129 34.99 1.86 -14.48
N ILE A 130 36.12 2.58 -14.52
CA ILE A 130 36.35 3.76 -13.68
C ILE A 130 35.45 4.90 -14.15
N LYS A 131 34.58 5.39 -13.27
CA LYS A 131 33.67 6.49 -13.58
C LYS A 131 34.42 7.82 -13.71
N SER A 132 33.99 8.68 -14.64
CA SER A 132 34.50 10.05 -14.75
C SER A 132 33.62 11.03 -13.97
N ILE A 133 34.23 12.03 -13.34
CA ILE A 133 33.54 13.14 -12.68
C ILE A 133 33.09 14.19 -13.71
N LEU A 134 31.80 14.51 -13.66
CA LEU A 134 31.17 15.65 -14.33
C LEU A 134 30.67 16.63 -13.26
N ASN A 135 31.33 17.78 -13.14
CA ASN A 135 30.95 18.85 -12.22
C ASN A 135 29.83 19.69 -12.84
N ILE A 136 28.76 19.92 -12.09
CA ILE A 136 27.64 20.78 -12.47
C ILE A 136 27.75 22.07 -11.67
N GLU A 137 27.96 23.18 -12.37
CA GLU A 137 28.13 24.52 -11.82
C GLU A 137 27.27 25.52 -12.61
N GLU A 138 26.99 26.69 -12.04
CA GLU A 138 26.35 27.82 -12.76
C GLU A 138 25.12 27.39 -13.59
N ASP A 139 25.09 27.69 -14.90
CA ASP A 139 23.98 27.38 -15.79
C ASP A 139 24.11 25.99 -16.45
N GLY A 140 24.93 25.09 -15.89
CA GLY A 140 25.16 23.75 -16.41
C GLY A 140 23.88 22.92 -16.57
N LYS A 141 23.50 22.61 -17.81
CA LYS A 141 22.27 21.88 -18.15
C LYS A 141 22.36 21.20 -19.51
N ILE A 142 21.67 20.07 -19.69
CA ILE A 142 21.46 19.44 -20.99
C ILE A 142 19.95 19.32 -21.28
N SER A 143 19.50 20.00 -22.33
CA SER A 143 18.10 20.01 -22.79
C SER A 143 17.96 19.16 -24.05
N ILE A 144 17.10 18.15 -24.04
CA ILE A 144 16.79 17.32 -25.21
C ILE A 144 15.50 17.84 -25.85
N ILE A 145 15.60 18.26 -27.11
CA ILE A 145 14.45 18.65 -27.94
C ILE A 145 13.96 17.44 -28.74
N VAL A 146 14.88 16.71 -29.38
CA VAL A 146 14.61 15.49 -30.15
C VAL A 146 15.87 14.62 -30.21
N GLY A 147 15.69 13.31 -30.19
CA GLY A 147 16.79 12.33 -30.16
C GLY A 147 16.96 11.71 -28.78
N THR A 148 18.05 10.97 -28.60
CA THR A 148 18.34 10.25 -27.36
C THR A 148 19.64 10.73 -26.73
N LEU A 149 19.64 10.91 -25.41
CA LEU A 149 20.82 11.14 -24.59
C LEU A 149 20.99 9.95 -23.65
N SER A 150 22.17 9.35 -23.65
CA SER A 150 22.54 8.32 -22.67
C SER A 150 23.75 8.75 -21.84
N PHE A 151 23.73 8.44 -20.55
CA PHE A 151 24.86 8.57 -19.64
C PHE A 151 25.31 7.19 -19.17
N ASN A 152 26.61 6.92 -19.21
CA ASN A 152 27.18 5.69 -18.68
C ASN A 152 28.44 5.97 -17.85
N LYS A 153 28.52 5.42 -16.63
CA LYS A 153 29.73 5.52 -15.79
C LYS A 153 30.15 6.96 -15.47
N ILE A 154 29.18 7.83 -15.17
CA ILE A 154 29.44 9.23 -14.77
C ILE A 154 29.14 9.46 -13.29
N ILE A 155 29.98 10.25 -12.63
CA ILE A 155 29.71 10.82 -11.30
C ILE A 155 29.28 12.29 -11.50
N PHE A 156 28.02 12.59 -11.26
CA PHE A 156 27.51 13.95 -11.19
C PHE A 156 27.87 14.55 -9.82
N ILE A 157 28.69 15.61 -9.82
CA ILE A 157 29.00 16.39 -8.62
C ILE A 157 28.34 17.76 -8.75
N ILE A 158 27.36 18.05 -7.90
CA ILE A 158 26.59 19.29 -7.99
C ILE A 158 27.10 20.33 -6.99
N ASN A 159 27.37 21.54 -7.50
CA ASN A 159 27.70 22.70 -6.69
C ASN A 159 26.43 23.50 -6.33
N GLN A 160 26.40 24.11 -5.14
CA GLN A 160 25.32 24.99 -4.67
C GLN A 160 25.09 26.22 -5.57
N ASN A 161 26.07 26.60 -6.39
CA ASN A 161 25.94 27.68 -7.36
C ASN A 161 25.24 27.25 -8.66
N ALA A 162 24.92 25.96 -8.84
CA ALA A 162 24.14 25.51 -9.97
C ALA A 162 22.71 26.10 -9.88
N THR A 163 22.34 26.89 -10.87
CA THR A 163 21.12 27.72 -10.88
C THR A 163 19.97 27.01 -11.59
N ASN A 164 20.28 26.16 -12.57
CA ASN A 164 19.28 25.41 -13.31
C ASN A 164 18.60 24.36 -12.42
N VAL A 165 17.28 24.25 -12.57
CA VAL A 165 16.44 23.40 -11.70
C VAL A 165 16.77 21.91 -11.85
N TYR A 166 17.19 21.47 -13.04
CA TYR A 166 17.57 20.09 -13.34
C TYR A 166 18.79 20.03 -14.26
N ILE A 167 19.66 19.03 -14.05
CA ILE A 167 20.79 18.76 -14.94
C ILE A 167 20.31 18.38 -16.34
N ILE A 168 19.27 17.56 -16.43
CA ILE A 168 18.77 17.00 -17.68
C ILE A 168 17.28 17.32 -17.83
N THR A 169 16.87 17.86 -18.98
CA THR A 169 15.45 18.06 -19.30
C THR A 169 15.07 17.42 -20.63
N GLY A 170 14.08 16.51 -20.61
CA GLY A 170 13.45 15.98 -21.82
C GLY A 170 12.19 16.77 -22.15
N THR A 171 12.22 17.57 -23.22
CA THR A 171 11.20 18.62 -23.45
C THR A 171 10.02 18.16 -24.30
N THR A 172 10.21 17.15 -25.17
CA THR A 172 9.16 16.66 -26.09
C THR A 172 8.96 15.16 -25.99
N THR A 173 7.84 14.65 -26.52
CA THR A 173 7.53 13.21 -26.59
C THR A 173 8.50 12.38 -27.45
N SER A 174 9.40 13.04 -28.18
CA SER A 174 10.46 12.42 -28.99
C SER A 174 11.83 12.38 -28.30
N SER A 175 11.90 12.86 -27.05
CA SER A 175 13.11 12.82 -26.24
C SER A 175 13.29 11.43 -25.63
N GLY A 176 14.50 10.89 -25.69
CA GLY A 176 14.90 9.71 -24.92
C GLY A 176 16.04 10.07 -23.96
N ILE A 177 15.91 9.67 -22.70
CA ILE A 177 16.97 9.81 -21.69
C ILE A 177 17.27 8.44 -21.11
N SER A 178 18.54 8.05 -21.10
CA SER A 178 19.03 6.84 -20.42
C SER A 178 20.17 7.18 -19.47
N ILE A 179 20.13 6.66 -18.26
CA ILE A 179 21.18 6.85 -17.26
C ILE A 179 21.50 5.48 -16.68
N ASP A 180 22.73 5.03 -16.88
CA ASP A 180 23.17 3.70 -16.48
C ASP A 180 24.50 3.73 -15.73
N ASN A 181 24.57 3.01 -14.60
CA ASN A 181 25.77 2.88 -13.79
C ASN A 181 26.39 4.25 -13.43
N CYS A 182 25.57 5.17 -12.93
CA CYS A 182 25.99 6.53 -12.57
C CYS A 182 25.91 6.76 -11.06
N LEU A 183 26.56 7.82 -10.59
CA LEU A 183 26.49 8.29 -9.20
C LEU A 183 26.14 9.78 -9.17
N MET A 184 25.29 10.21 -8.26
CA MET A 184 25.04 11.62 -7.97
C MET A 184 25.33 11.93 -6.51
N LYS A 185 26.08 13.02 -6.26
CA LYS A 185 26.36 13.57 -4.92
C LYS A 185 26.54 15.09 -4.97
N MET A 186 26.41 15.74 -3.81
CA MET A 186 26.83 17.13 -3.66
C MET A 186 28.35 17.25 -3.63
N ILE A 187 28.90 18.40 -4.04
CA ILE A 187 30.34 18.68 -3.97
C ILE A 187 30.86 18.73 -2.52
N ASN A 188 30.00 19.11 -1.57
CA ASN A 188 30.34 19.22 -0.16
C ASN A 188 29.13 18.82 0.72
N ASN A 189 29.42 18.36 1.94
CA ASN A 189 28.45 17.96 2.96
C ASN A 189 28.59 18.77 4.26
N ILE A 190 29.28 19.93 4.23
CA ILE A 190 29.34 20.85 5.38
C ILE A 190 27.92 21.28 5.81
N GLN A 191 27.77 21.54 7.10
CA GLN A 191 26.50 21.98 7.67
C GLN A 191 25.97 23.24 6.97
N GLY A 192 24.71 23.20 6.53
CA GLY A 192 24.06 24.30 5.82
C GLY A 192 24.29 24.29 4.29
N TYR A 193 25.09 23.37 3.77
CA TYR A 193 25.21 23.17 2.33
C TYR A 193 23.94 22.50 1.79
N SER A 194 23.37 23.06 0.73
CA SER A 194 22.24 22.49 0.01
C SER A 194 22.29 22.91 -1.46
N ILE A 195 21.68 22.10 -2.32
CA ILE A 195 21.55 22.37 -3.75
C ILE A 195 20.09 22.67 -4.10
N SER A 196 19.87 23.33 -5.23
CA SER A 196 18.53 23.52 -5.82
C SER A 196 18.28 22.66 -7.05
N THR A 197 19.31 22.00 -7.55
CA THR A 197 19.31 21.28 -8.84
C THR A 197 19.07 19.79 -8.66
N GLY A 198 17.98 19.28 -9.25
CA GLY A 198 17.70 17.85 -9.37
C GLY A 198 18.40 17.20 -10.57
N LEU A 199 18.21 15.90 -10.76
CA LEU A 199 18.84 15.15 -11.84
C LEU A 199 18.09 15.29 -13.17
N VAL A 200 16.80 14.91 -13.18
CA VAL A 200 16.00 14.83 -14.41
C VAL A 200 14.64 15.48 -14.23
N GLU A 201 14.25 16.27 -15.23
CA GLU A 201 12.85 16.60 -15.52
C GLU A 201 12.45 16.02 -16.87
N LEU A 202 11.45 15.15 -16.87
CA LEU A 202 10.85 14.61 -18.08
C LEU A 202 9.49 15.28 -18.31
N ILE A 203 9.47 16.28 -19.19
CA ILE A 203 8.22 16.92 -19.64
C ILE A 203 7.47 15.97 -20.56
N GLY A 204 8.19 15.26 -21.44
CA GLY A 204 7.66 14.15 -22.23
C GLY A 204 8.77 13.25 -22.79
N GLY A 205 8.38 12.08 -23.30
CA GLY A 205 9.32 11.14 -23.92
C GLY A 205 9.56 9.88 -23.09
N ILE A 206 10.76 9.32 -23.17
CA ILE A 206 11.17 8.09 -22.49
C ILE A 206 12.30 8.39 -21.50
N LEU A 207 12.23 7.80 -20.31
CA LEU A 207 13.29 7.85 -19.30
C LEU A 207 13.61 6.44 -18.79
N LEU A 208 14.88 6.05 -18.92
CA LEU A 208 15.41 4.78 -18.42
C LEU A 208 16.52 5.06 -17.43
N ILE A 209 16.31 4.74 -16.16
CA ILE A 209 17.32 4.84 -15.10
C ILE A 209 17.65 3.42 -14.64
N ASN A 210 18.91 3.05 -14.71
CA ASN A 210 19.39 1.75 -14.26
C ASN A 210 20.67 1.89 -13.45
N SER A 211 20.79 1.13 -12.36
CA SER A 211 22.04 1.07 -11.58
C SER A 211 22.59 2.44 -11.16
N ILE A 212 21.72 3.40 -10.84
CA ILE A 212 22.14 4.70 -10.31
C ILE A 212 22.24 4.65 -8.79
N GLU A 213 23.28 5.27 -8.25
CA GLU A 213 23.39 5.59 -6.82
C GLU A 213 23.23 7.10 -6.66
N ILE A 214 22.32 7.53 -5.79
CA ILE A 214 22.15 8.94 -5.41
C ILE A 214 22.26 9.00 -3.91
N LYS A 215 23.28 9.70 -3.39
CA LYS A 215 23.52 9.73 -1.95
C LYS A 215 23.89 11.11 -1.41
N ASP A 216 23.55 11.30 -0.15
CA ASP A 216 23.94 12.46 0.65
C ASP A 216 23.53 13.78 -0.02
N ILE A 217 22.25 13.91 -0.33
CA ILE A 217 21.68 15.09 -1.00
C ILE A 217 20.82 15.88 -0.03
N ILE A 218 21.07 17.18 0.08
CA ILE A 218 20.16 18.14 0.70
C ILE A 218 19.67 19.08 -0.39
N ILE A 219 18.38 19.00 -0.73
CA ILE A 219 17.78 19.74 -1.85
C ILE A 219 16.66 20.68 -1.39
N SER A 220 16.74 21.94 -1.80
CA SER A 220 15.89 23.01 -1.25
C SER A 220 14.70 23.42 -2.11
N ASP A 221 14.55 22.89 -3.34
CA ASP A 221 13.42 23.22 -4.23
C ASP A 221 12.77 22.00 -4.91
N SER A 222 13.56 21.15 -5.55
CA SER A 222 13.05 20.14 -6.49
C SER A 222 13.17 18.72 -5.96
N PRO A 223 12.33 17.78 -6.41
CA PRO A 223 12.66 16.36 -6.32
C PRO A 223 13.89 16.05 -7.18
N ILE A 224 14.50 14.89 -6.97
CA ILE A 224 15.63 14.45 -7.78
C ILE A 224 15.19 14.09 -9.21
N VAL A 225 14.03 13.45 -9.32
CA VAL A 225 13.42 13.07 -10.60
C VAL A 225 11.98 13.59 -10.63
N LEU A 226 11.68 14.41 -11.63
CA LEU A 226 10.33 14.91 -11.92
C LEU A 226 9.83 14.34 -13.26
N ILE A 227 8.68 13.69 -13.23
CA ILE A 227 8.03 13.10 -14.40
C ILE A 227 6.65 13.74 -14.57
N ASN A 228 6.46 14.43 -15.69
CA ASN A 228 5.19 15.08 -16.02
C ASN A 228 4.28 14.17 -16.87
N GLU A 229 3.00 14.55 -16.97
CA GLU A 229 1.94 13.71 -17.58
C GLU A 229 2.23 13.25 -19.02
N ASN A 230 3.01 13.99 -19.81
CA ASN A 230 3.32 13.62 -21.20
C ASN A 230 4.50 12.63 -21.32
N ALA A 231 5.02 12.12 -20.20
CA ALA A 231 5.92 10.98 -20.20
C ALA A 231 5.23 9.76 -20.80
N ARG A 232 5.95 9.02 -21.66
CA ARG A 232 5.44 7.81 -22.31
C ARG A 232 5.79 6.59 -21.47
N SER A 233 7.06 6.20 -21.49
CA SER A 233 7.55 5.04 -20.76
C SER A 233 8.69 5.47 -19.85
N VAL A 234 8.53 5.19 -18.56
CA VAL A 234 9.55 5.45 -17.55
C VAL A 234 9.88 4.16 -16.81
N SER A 235 11.16 3.84 -16.72
CA SER A 235 11.67 2.69 -15.98
C SER A 235 12.79 3.11 -15.04
N ILE A 236 12.70 2.70 -13.78
CA ILE A 236 13.75 2.85 -12.78
C ILE A 236 14.07 1.46 -12.23
N ASP A 237 15.28 0.97 -12.47
CA ASP A 237 15.70 -0.38 -12.11
C ASP A 237 17.04 -0.38 -11.37
N ASN A 238 17.24 -1.35 -10.49
CA ASN A 238 18.50 -1.65 -9.82
C ASN A 238 19.16 -0.43 -9.15
N SER A 239 18.37 0.51 -8.64
CA SER A 239 18.85 1.84 -8.25
C SER A 239 18.81 2.05 -6.73
N GLN A 240 19.61 2.99 -6.23
CA GLN A 240 19.73 3.29 -4.80
C GLN A 240 19.61 4.79 -4.58
N PHE A 241 18.65 5.19 -3.75
CA PHE A 241 18.44 6.54 -3.27
C PHE A 241 18.67 6.55 -1.75
N ASP A 242 19.73 7.19 -1.28
CA ASP A 242 20.18 7.12 0.11
C ASP A 242 20.41 8.52 0.70
N ASN A 243 19.91 8.76 1.91
CA ASN A 243 20.11 10.00 2.65
C ASN A 243 19.80 11.26 1.82
N ILE A 244 18.54 11.34 1.36
CA ILE A 244 18.04 12.46 0.55
C ILE A 244 17.09 13.28 1.41
N ILE A 245 17.47 14.52 1.70
CA ILE A 245 16.71 15.43 2.56
C ILE A 245 16.19 16.59 1.72
N ARG A 246 14.87 16.71 1.63
CA ARG A 246 14.21 17.86 1.00
C ARG A 246 13.82 18.90 2.05
N THR A 247 14.29 20.14 1.85
CA THR A 247 14.17 21.26 2.80
C THR A 247 13.31 22.42 2.31
N THR A 248 12.55 22.21 1.22
CA THR A 248 11.64 23.19 0.60
C THR A 248 10.68 23.88 1.56
N SER A 249 9.98 24.93 1.14
CA SER A 249 8.85 25.50 1.90
C SER A 249 7.49 25.01 1.35
N ASP A 250 6.42 25.11 2.15
CA ASP A 250 5.03 24.77 1.76
C ASP A 250 4.46 25.56 0.56
N LEU A 251 5.20 26.54 -0.01
CA LEU A 251 4.75 27.37 -1.13
C LEU A 251 5.07 26.77 -2.51
N THR A 252 5.81 25.67 -2.58
CA THR A 252 6.17 25.04 -3.86
C THR A 252 5.00 24.23 -4.42
N THR A 253 4.79 24.24 -5.73
CA THR A 253 3.82 23.32 -6.39
C THR A 253 4.35 21.90 -6.54
N LYS A 254 5.63 21.66 -6.24
CA LYS A 254 6.31 20.36 -6.30
C LYS A 254 6.16 19.65 -4.96
N ASN A 255 5.50 18.49 -4.96
CA ASN A 255 5.15 17.76 -3.74
C ASN A 255 5.98 16.48 -3.51
N GLY A 256 6.88 16.13 -4.43
CA GLY A 256 7.74 14.95 -4.32
C GLY A 256 8.90 15.09 -3.34
N GLY A 257 9.20 13.99 -2.65
CA GLY A 257 10.41 13.87 -1.82
C GLY A 257 11.63 13.61 -2.69
N THR A 258 11.81 12.37 -3.13
CA THR A 258 12.89 11.96 -4.04
C THR A 258 12.42 11.93 -5.49
N ILE A 259 11.26 11.31 -5.73
CA ILE A 259 10.63 11.22 -7.05
C ILE A 259 9.25 11.85 -6.98
N GLU A 260 8.94 12.66 -7.99
CA GLU A 260 7.58 13.14 -8.26
C GLU A 260 7.16 12.69 -9.65
N ALA A 261 6.01 12.02 -9.74
CA ALA A 261 5.52 11.53 -11.02
C ALA A 261 4.02 11.75 -11.19
N THR A 262 3.63 12.29 -12.35
CA THR A 262 2.25 12.26 -12.84
C THR A 262 2.20 11.37 -14.08
N ILE A 263 1.51 10.23 -13.96
CA ILE A 263 1.38 9.24 -15.03
C ILE A 263 -0.07 9.25 -15.53
N GLY A 264 -0.27 9.77 -16.74
CA GLY A 264 -1.58 9.99 -17.32
C GLY A 264 -1.57 10.00 -18.85
N GLY A 265 -2.40 10.85 -19.44
CA GLY A 265 -2.59 10.93 -20.88
C GLY A 265 -2.94 9.59 -21.57
N SER A 266 -2.51 9.43 -22.82
CA SER A 266 -2.82 8.28 -23.67
C SER A 266 -1.77 7.16 -23.63
N SER A 267 -0.61 7.40 -23.02
CA SER A 267 0.54 6.49 -23.13
C SER A 267 1.42 6.38 -21.89
N GLY A 268 1.15 7.11 -20.81
CA GLY A 268 1.98 7.10 -19.61
C GLY A 268 2.07 5.72 -18.95
N GLN A 269 3.29 5.33 -18.60
CA GLN A 269 3.64 4.13 -17.86
C GLN A 269 4.86 4.41 -16.99
N LEU A 270 4.85 3.93 -15.75
CA LEU A 270 5.99 3.94 -14.85
C LEU A 270 6.18 2.55 -14.25
N THR A 271 7.42 2.06 -14.30
CA THR A 271 7.86 0.86 -13.59
C THR A 271 9.04 1.20 -12.71
N ILE A 272 8.96 0.82 -11.44
CA ILE A 272 10.08 0.91 -10.49
C ILE A 272 10.33 -0.49 -9.97
N GLN A 273 11.55 -0.98 -10.10
CA GLN A 273 11.90 -2.32 -9.65
C GLN A 273 13.32 -2.42 -9.09
N ASN A 274 13.55 -3.40 -8.21
CA ASN A 274 14.87 -3.69 -7.61
C ASN A 274 15.57 -2.43 -7.05
N THR A 275 14.79 -1.52 -6.47
CA THR A 275 15.26 -0.18 -6.10
C THR A 275 15.07 0.06 -4.60
N ASN A 276 16.02 0.73 -3.96
CA ASN A 276 15.89 1.08 -2.54
C ASN A 276 15.85 2.59 -2.34
N PHE A 277 14.96 3.01 -1.45
CA PHE A 277 14.84 4.35 -0.91
C PHE A 277 15.17 4.27 0.58
N THR A 278 16.33 4.77 0.98
CA THR A 278 16.80 4.74 2.37
C THR A 278 16.97 6.17 2.86
N LEU A 279 16.39 6.49 4.03
CA LEU A 279 16.50 7.83 4.63
C LEU A 279 16.10 8.96 3.66
N CYS A 280 15.09 8.72 2.84
CA CYS A 280 14.46 9.75 2.00
C CYS A 280 13.46 10.54 2.85
N ILE A 281 13.80 11.80 3.15
CA ILE A 281 13.10 12.64 4.12
C ILE A 281 12.62 13.91 3.43
N SER A 282 11.31 14.17 3.50
CA SER A 282 10.78 15.52 3.24
C SER A 282 10.49 16.20 4.58
N GLN A 283 10.90 17.45 4.76
CA GLN A 283 10.68 18.23 6.00
C GLN A 283 9.37 19.03 6.04
N GLN A 284 8.59 19.06 4.96
CA GLN A 284 7.40 19.92 4.86
C GLN A 284 6.08 19.14 4.89
N SER A 285 4.99 19.91 4.99
CA SER A 285 3.64 19.38 5.03
C SER A 285 3.19 18.82 3.68
N GLN A 286 2.38 17.76 3.72
CA GLN A 286 1.71 17.14 2.55
C GLN A 286 2.64 16.48 1.50
N GLN A 287 3.92 16.35 1.80
CA GLN A 287 4.90 15.78 0.87
C GLN A 287 5.18 14.29 1.15
N ALA A 288 5.67 13.58 0.14
CA ALA A 288 6.19 12.23 0.31
C ALA A 288 7.67 12.25 0.72
N GLY A 289 8.16 11.23 1.42
CA GLY A 289 9.59 11.06 1.68
C GLY A 289 10.29 10.43 0.48
N GLY A 290 9.81 9.26 0.05
CA GLY A 290 10.27 8.58 -1.16
C GLY A 290 9.62 9.14 -2.43
N ILE A 291 8.39 8.70 -2.72
CA ILE A 291 7.71 8.94 -4.00
C ILE A 291 6.38 9.67 -3.80
N SER A 292 6.19 10.76 -4.52
CA SER A 292 4.87 11.37 -4.73
C SER A 292 4.36 11.01 -6.12
N LEU A 293 3.15 10.44 -6.19
CA LEU A 293 2.63 9.83 -7.40
C LEU A 293 1.19 10.25 -7.67
N ILE A 294 0.90 10.62 -8.91
CA ILE A 294 -0.46 10.79 -9.42
C ILE A 294 -0.64 9.84 -10.61
N VAL A 295 -1.66 8.98 -10.57
CA VAL A 295 -1.99 8.02 -11.64
C VAL A 295 -3.38 8.32 -12.17
N LEU A 296 -3.49 8.60 -13.47
CA LEU A 296 -4.71 9.10 -14.12
C LEU A 296 -5.05 8.30 -15.39
N ASN A 297 -6.22 8.55 -15.97
CA ASN A 297 -6.56 8.21 -17.36
C ASN A 297 -6.34 6.74 -17.75
N GLN A 298 -6.74 5.81 -16.87
CA GLN A 298 -6.59 4.36 -17.06
C GLN A 298 -5.14 3.89 -17.23
N ARG A 299 -4.16 4.69 -16.79
CA ARG A 299 -2.75 4.29 -16.79
C ARG A 299 -2.43 3.41 -15.60
N THR A 300 -1.36 2.65 -15.73
CA THR A 300 -0.87 1.73 -14.70
C THR A 300 0.55 2.11 -14.29
N VAL A 301 0.79 2.08 -12.99
CA VAL A 301 2.12 2.17 -12.38
C VAL A 301 2.37 0.90 -11.60
N SER A 302 3.57 0.33 -11.76
CA SER A 302 3.99 -0.90 -11.09
C SER A 302 5.26 -0.67 -10.28
N ILE A 303 5.26 -1.08 -9.03
CA ILE A 303 6.40 -1.02 -8.11
C ILE A 303 6.64 -2.43 -7.56
N SER A 304 7.82 -2.99 -7.81
CA SER A 304 8.13 -4.39 -7.46
C SER A 304 9.53 -4.54 -6.88
N LYS A 305 9.74 -5.44 -5.90
CA LYS A 305 11.07 -5.65 -5.29
C LYS A 305 11.74 -4.35 -4.84
N THR A 306 10.95 -3.41 -4.33
CA THR A 306 11.41 -2.07 -3.93
C THR A 306 11.29 -1.92 -2.42
N SER A 307 12.32 -1.39 -1.78
CA SER A 307 12.33 -1.18 -0.33
C SER A 307 12.34 0.30 0.01
N PHE A 308 11.46 0.71 0.92
CA PHE A 308 11.43 2.02 1.55
C PHE A 308 11.86 1.85 3.00
N ILE A 309 13.00 2.41 3.38
CA ILE A 309 13.64 2.17 4.67
C ILE A 309 13.86 3.51 5.37
N GLN A 310 13.22 3.67 6.53
CA GLN A 310 13.35 4.87 7.36
C GLN A 310 13.05 6.18 6.62
N CYS A 311 12.23 6.13 5.57
CA CYS A 311 11.72 7.34 4.93
C CYS A 311 10.83 8.12 5.92
N GLU A 312 10.87 9.45 5.85
CA GLU A 312 10.09 10.31 6.75
C GLU A 312 9.38 11.44 5.97
N SER A 313 8.10 11.65 6.26
CA SER A 313 7.35 12.82 5.78
C SER A 313 6.10 13.09 6.63
N ASP A 314 5.23 14.01 6.22
CA ASP A 314 4.00 14.33 6.97
C ASP A 314 2.83 13.38 6.66
N GLN A 315 2.67 12.92 5.41
CA GLN A 315 1.53 12.08 4.97
C GLN A 315 1.94 10.71 4.44
N GLY A 316 2.78 10.64 3.40
CA GLY A 316 3.21 9.38 2.78
C GLY A 316 4.72 9.23 2.82
N SER A 317 5.26 8.66 3.91
CA SER A 317 6.70 8.70 4.13
C SER A 317 7.48 7.87 3.13
N GLY A 318 7.00 6.67 2.78
CA GLY A 318 7.48 5.93 1.61
C GLY A 318 6.84 6.46 0.33
N ILE A 319 5.50 6.33 0.23
CA ILE A 319 4.73 6.72 -0.95
C ILE A 319 3.51 7.57 -0.55
N ASN A 320 3.29 8.67 -1.28
CA ASN A 320 2.02 9.41 -1.31
C ASN A 320 1.42 9.29 -2.72
N ALA A 321 0.23 8.68 -2.85
CA ALA A 321 -0.37 8.34 -4.15
C ALA A 321 -1.79 8.88 -4.32
N GLN A 322 -2.06 9.57 -5.43
CA GLN A 322 -3.40 9.90 -5.90
C GLN A 322 -3.74 9.07 -7.13
N ILE A 323 -4.80 8.26 -7.05
CA ILE A 323 -5.19 7.32 -8.09
C ILE A 323 -6.58 7.72 -8.59
N LEU A 324 -6.63 8.37 -9.75
CA LEU A 324 -7.83 9.03 -10.26
C LEU A 324 -8.20 8.56 -11.67
N SER A 325 -9.46 8.78 -12.07
CA SER A 325 -9.91 8.62 -13.46
C SER A 325 -9.52 7.28 -14.12
N GLY A 326 -9.67 6.17 -13.39
CA GLY A 326 -9.35 4.83 -13.87
C GLY A 326 -7.90 4.39 -13.68
N GLY A 327 -7.04 5.26 -13.14
CA GLY A 327 -5.63 4.94 -12.88
C GLY A 327 -5.46 3.71 -11.97
N THR A 328 -4.35 3.01 -12.09
CA THR A 328 -4.05 1.82 -11.27
C THR A 328 -2.62 1.89 -10.74
N LEU A 329 -2.46 1.73 -9.42
CA LEU A 329 -1.15 1.51 -8.79
C LEU A 329 -1.08 0.07 -8.28
N ILE A 330 -0.04 -0.64 -8.68
CA ILE A 330 0.27 -2.00 -8.25
C ILE A 330 1.59 -1.96 -7.47
N ILE A 331 1.58 -2.48 -6.24
CA ILE A 331 2.79 -2.67 -5.43
C ILE A 331 2.89 -4.15 -5.08
N ASP A 332 3.96 -4.80 -5.55
CA ASP A 332 4.10 -6.25 -5.51
C ASP A 332 5.55 -6.74 -5.26
N GLY A 333 5.73 -8.06 -5.37
CA GLY A 333 7.01 -8.70 -5.63
C GLY A 333 8.01 -8.57 -4.47
N ALA A 334 7.59 -8.84 -3.24
CA ALA A 334 8.43 -8.69 -2.04
C ALA A 334 8.97 -7.25 -1.83
N SER A 335 8.23 -6.23 -2.28
CA SER A 335 8.48 -4.86 -1.87
C SER A 335 8.32 -4.71 -0.34
N SER A 336 8.96 -3.70 0.25
CA SER A 336 8.88 -3.50 1.70
C SER A 336 8.84 -2.03 2.13
N PHE A 337 8.15 -1.75 3.23
CA PHE A 337 8.14 -0.49 3.95
C PHE A 337 8.63 -0.75 5.37
N VAL A 338 9.86 -0.35 5.68
CA VAL A 338 10.56 -0.70 6.91
C VAL A 338 10.85 0.55 7.72
N CYS A 339 10.25 0.63 8.90
CA CYS A 339 10.46 1.71 9.86
C CYS A 339 10.21 3.12 9.27
N CYS A 340 9.33 3.22 8.27
CA CYS A 340 8.92 4.49 7.68
C CYS A 340 8.07 5.26 8.69
N LYS A 341 8.27 6.58 8.78
CA LYS A 341 7.65 7.40 9.81
C LYS A 341 6.90 8.58 9.22
N ALA A 342 5.67 8.79 9.67
CA ALA A 342 4.97 10.04 9.42
C ALA A 342 5.05 10.96 10.64
N ARG A 343 5.25 12.27 10.43
CA ARG A 343 5.30 13.27 11.50
C ARG A 343 3.93 13.71 11.99
N LEU A 344 2.91 13.65 11.13
CA LEU A 344 1.54 13.98 11.50
C LEU A 344 0.75 12.71 11.78
N ASP A 345 -0.23 12.84 12.68
CA ASP A 345 -1.16 11.78 13.10
C ASP A 345 -1.92 11.09 11.94
N GLN A 346 -2.03 11.81 10.82
CA GLN A 346 -2.68 11.36 9.60
C GLN A 346 -1.74 10.74 8.57
N GLY A 347 -0.43 10.71 8.79
CA GLY A 347 0.45 10.06 7.83
C GLY A 347 0.62 8.56 8.05
N ALA A 348 1.24 7.92 7.07
CA ALA A 348 1.53 6.50 6.99
C ALA A 348 2.75 6.26 6.07
N SER A 349 3.24 5.02 6.06
CA SER A 349 4.29 4.59 5.13
C SER A 349 3.79 4.66 3.68
N LEU A 350 2.56 4.23 3.46
CA LEU A 350 1.79 4.38 2.22
C LEU A 350 0.54 5.22 2.50
N TYR A 351 0.46 6.40 1.90
CA TYR A 351 -0.76 7.21 1.88
C TYR A 351 -1.37 7.17 0.49
N SER A 352 -2.66 6.86 0.37
CA SER A 352 -3.33 6.83 -0.93
C SER A 352 -4.75 7.38 -0.91
N THR A 353 -5.06 8.23 -1.89
CA THR A 353 -6.41 8.65 -2.23
C THR A 353 -6.81 8.01 -3.56
N ILE A 354 -7.88 7.22 -3.57
CA ILE A 354 -8.40 6.57 -4.78
C ILE A 354 -9.81 7.10 -5.07
N SER A 355 -10.00 7.64 -6.27
CA SER A 355 -11.27 8.24 -6.68
C SER A 355 -11.57 8.05 -8.16
N GLY A 356 -12.80 7.72 -8.51
CA GLY A 356 -13.25 7.57 -9.89
C GLY A 356 -13.41 6.11 -10.30
N THR A 357 -14.30 5.88 -11.26
CA THR A 357 -14.59 4.56 -11.81
C THR A 357 -13.32 3.88 -12.31
N ASN A 358 -13.12 2.61 -11.90
CA ASN A 358 -11.95 1.78 -12.20
C ASN A 358 -10.62 2.31 -11.64
N SER A 359 -10.61 3.34 -10.78
CA SER A 359 -9.39 3.73 -10.07
C SER A 359 -9.05 2.70 -9.01
N LYS A 360 -7.83 2.15 -9.03
CA LYS A 360 -7.45 0.96 -8.24
C LYS A 360 -6.11 1.08 -7.53
N LEU A 361 -6.07 0.67 -6.27
CA LEU A 361 -4.84 0.31 -5.56
C LEU A 361 -4.80 -1.20 -5.37
N ILE A 362 -3.74 -1.84 -5.86
CA ILE A 362 -3.50 -3.28 -5.72
C ILE A 362 -2.22 -3.49 -4.92
N LEU A 363 -2.33 -4.21 -3.80
CA LEU A 363 -1.22 -4.58 -2.93
C LEU A 363 -1.15 -6.11 -2.88
N GLU A 364 -0.06 -6.71 -3.34
CA GLU A 364 -0.01 -8.17 -3.49
C GLU A 364 1.41 -8.78 -3.39
N TYR A 365 1.47 -10.11 -3.38
CA TYR A 365 2.69 -10.93 -3.52
C TYR A 365 3.84 -10.55 -2.56
N GLU A 366 3.71 -10.96 -1.29
CA GLU A 366 4.75 -10.88 -0.27
C GLU A 366 5.16 -9.44 0.13
N LEU A 367 4.30 -8.45 -0.13
CA LEU A 367 4.50 -7.08 0.35
C LEU A 367 4.56 -7.04 1.89
N LEU A 368 5.59 -6.41 2.43
CA LEU A 368 5.84 -6.28 3.87
C LEU A 368 5.78 -4.82 4.33
N PHE A 369 4.99 -4.56 5.37
CA PHE A 369 5.11 -3.36 6.20
C PHE A 369 5.67 -3.77 7.55
N GLU A 370 6.88 -3.31 7.89
CA GLU A 370 7.57 -3.62 9.15
C GLU A 370 7.81 -2.35 9.96
N GLY A 371 7.22 -2.28 11.16
CA GLY A 371 7.28 -1.08 12.00
C GLY A 371 8.60 -0.86 12.73
N PHE A 372 9.63 -1.66 12.48
CA PHE A 372 10.94 -1.56 13.13
C PHE A 372 12.05 -1.92 12.16
N ILE A 373 13.30 -1.69 12.56
CA ILE A 373 14.47 -2.18 11.82
C ILE A 373 15.19 -3.25 12.67
N LYS A 374 15.83 -4.19 12.00
CA LYS A 374 16.69 -5.20 12.63
C LYS A 374 18.15 -4.78 12.48
N ASP A 375 18.96 -5.01 13.49
CA ASP A 375 20.42 -4.88 13.33
C ASP A 375 21.00 -6.05 12.53
N GLN A 376 22.33 -6.08 12.40
CA GLN A 376 23.05 -7.10 11.64
C GLN A 376 22.87 -8.52 12.22
N ASP A 377 22.55 -8.64 13.51
CA ASP A 377 22.30 -9.91 14.19
C ASP A 377 20.81 -10.32 14.16
N GLY A 378 19.97 -9.53 13.49
CA GLY A 378 18.53 -9.76 13.39
C GLY A 378 17.72 -9.26 14.59
N ILE A 379 18.32 -8.47 15.49
CA ILE A 379 17.67 -8.00 16.71
C ILE A 379 16.88 -6.73 16.43
N LYS A 380 15.60 -6.72 16.85
CA LYS A 380 14.68 -5.58 16.74
C LYS A 380 15.23 -4.34 17.45
N GLN A 381 15.32 -3.24 16.71
CA GLN A 381 15.74 -1.92 17.19
C GLN A 381 14.52 -1.03 17.42
N THR A 382 14.32 -0.57 18.66
CA THR A 382 13.13 0.23 19.03
C THR A 382 13.37 1.75 19.01
N GLN A 383 14.61 2.20 18.80
CA GLN A 383 14.97 3.63 18.86
C GLN A 383 14.51 4.46 17.66
N PHE A 384 14.15 3.83 16.53
CA PHE A 384 13.89 4.52 15.27
C PHE A 384 12.43 4.98 15.09
N GLY A 385 11.56 4.69 16.07
CA GLY A 385 10.13 4.97 16.00
C GLY A 385 9.37 3.97 15.13
N GLN A 386 8.05 3.89 15.30
CA GLN A 386 7.17 2.99 14.55
C GLN A 386 6.11 3.82 13.83
N GLY A 387 5.96 3.65 12.52
CA GLY A 387 4.92 4.33 11.74
C GLY A 387 3.75 3.43 11.39
N ARG A 388 2.63 4.05 10.98
CA ARG A 388 1.47 3.34 10.44
C ARG A 388 1.86 2.70 9.12
N GLY A 389 1.37 1.49 8.85
CA GLY A 389 1.55 0.84 7.56
C GLY A 389 0.95 1.65 6.42
N ALA A 390 -0.39 1.75 6.37
CA ALA A 390 -1.09 2.46 5.31
C ALA A 390 -2.25 3.36 5.79
N TYR A 391 -2.52 4.44 5.05
CA TYR A 391 -3.76 5.21 5.11
C TYR A 391 -4.36 5.24 3.72
N ILE A 392 -5.60 4.74 3.59
CA ILE A 392 -6.36 4.74 2.34
C ILE A 392 -7.65 5.58 2.46
N GLU A 393 -7.87 6.48 1.48
CA GLU A 393 -9.12 7.21 1.28
C GLU A 393 -9.79 6.79 -0.03
N LEU A 394 -11.03 6.30 0.07
CA LEU A 394 -11.83 5.82 -1.05
C LEU A 394 -13.04 6.72 -1.30
N SER A 395 -13.24 7.14 -2.54
CA SER A 395 -14.44 7.89 -2.97
C SER A 395 -14.79 7.57 -4.43
N ASN A 396 -16.00 7.96 -4.88
CA ASN A 396 -16.41 7.91 -6.29
C ASN A 396 -16.04 6.60 -7.02
N ASP A 397 -16.41 5.44 -6.47
CA ASP A 397 -16.12 4.12 -7.07
C ASP A 397 -14.62 3.72 -7.09
N GLY A 398 -13.78 4.33 -6.24
CA GLY A 398 -12.43 3.84 -5.99
C GLY A 398 -12.41 2.43 -5.39
N ILE A 399 -11.36 1.67 -5.70
CA ILE A 399 -11.23 0.25 -5.34
C ILE A 399 -9.85 -0.02 -4.72
N ILE A 400 -9.82 -0.84 -3.67
CA ILE A 400 -8.62 -1.52 -3.17
C ILE A 400 -8.76 -3.04 -3.26
N GLU A 401 -7.66 -3.68 -3.63
CA GLU A 401 -7.47 -5.13 -3.62
C GLU A 401 -6.17 -5.43 -2.85
N ILE A 402 -6.28 -6.09 -1.70
CA ILE A 402 -5.15 -6.35 -0.80
C ILE A 402 -5.02 -7.87 -0.58
N ASN A 403 -3.96 -8.46 -1.12
CA ASN A 403 -3.83 -9.91 -1.25
C ASN A 403 -2.50 -10.40 -0.68
N GLU A 404 -2.54 -11.25 0.34
CA GLU A 404 -1.38 -11.99 0.87
C GLU A 404 -0.21 -11.08 1.30
N ILE A 405 -0.52 -10.00 2.01
CA ILE A 405 0.48 -9.05 2.53
C ILE A 405 0.60 -9.13 4.05
N LEU A 406 1.75 -8.68 4.59
CA LEU A 406 2.04 -8.69 6.03
C LEU A 406 2.24 -7.29 6.58
N PHE A 407 1.48 -6.93 7.60
CA PHE A 407 1.76 -5.81 8.51
C PHE A 407 2.32 -6.37 9.81
N ASN A 408 3.54 -5.98 10.15
CA ASN A 408 4.25 -6.46 11.32
C ASN A 408 4.69 -5.28 12.20
N ASP A 409 4.25 -5.25 13.45
CA ASP A 409 4.66 -4.25 14.45
C ASP A 409 4.42 -2.78 14.04
N CYS A 410 3.49 -2.54 13.11
CA CYS A 410 3.12 -1.19 12.70
C CYS A 410 2.37 -0.46 13.82
N LYS A 411 2.62 0.84 13.97
CA LYS A 411 2.02 1.65 15.03
C LYS A 411 1.36 2.92 14.52
N GLY A 412 0.15 3.22 15.01
CA GLY A 412 -0.55 4.46 14.66
C GLY A 412 -1.49 4.93 15.78
N ILE A 413 -2.19 6.04 15.55
CA ILE A 413 -3.26 6.46 16.48
C ILE A 413 -4.55 5.69 16.21
N ASN A 414 -4.93 5.59 14.93
CA ASN A 414 -6.05 4.79 14.44
C ASN A 414 -5.54 3.90 13.31
N GLY A 415 -5.69 2.59 13.42
CA GLY A 415 -5.12 1.65 12.46
C GLY A 415 -3.60 1.61 12.63
N GLY A 416 -3.08 0.69 13.43
CA GLY A 416 -1.62 0.48 13.51
C GLY A 416 -1.08 -0.04 12.18
N GLY A 417 -1.72 -1.07 11.63
CA GLY A 417 -1.50 -1.54 10.26
C GLY A 417 -2.10 -0.58 9.24
N ILE A 418 -3.43 -0.51 9.14
CA ILE A 418 -4.13 0.25 8.12
C ILE A 418 -5.25 1.13 8.72
N LYS A 419 -5.35 2.37 8.22
CA LYS A 419 -6.53 3.23 8.36
C LYS A 419 -7.27 3.37 7.02
N ILE A 420 -8.59 3.21 7.02
CA ILE A 420 -9.43 3.34 5.80
C ILE A 420 -10.62 4.27 6.05
N ASN A 421 -10.84 5.20 5.13
CA ASN A 421 -12.10 5.93 5.02
C ASN A 421 -12.81 5.55 3.71
N CYS A 422 -13.89 4.77 3.81
CA CYS A 422 -14.62 4.24 2.67
C CYS A 422 -15.91 5.02 2.38
N GLN A 423 -15.86 5.81 1.30
CA GLN A 423 -17.01 6.47 0.66
C GLN A 423 -17.30 5.89 -0.73
N SER A 424 -16.67 4.76 -1.09
CA SER A 424 -16.94 4.05 -2.35
C SER A 424 -18.16 3.15 -2.19
N VAL A 425 -19.00 3.04 -3.22
CA VAL A 425 -20.11 2.06 -3.25
C VAL A 425 -19.67 0.67 -3.69
N LEU A 426 -18.43 0.54 -4.18
CA LEU A 426 -17.89 -0.72 -4.64
C LEU A 426 -17.36 -1.56 -3.47
N LYS A 427 -17.23 -2.85 -3.73
CA LYS A 427 -16.62 -3.80 -2.82
C LYS A 427 -15.09 -3.65 -2.83
N GLN A 428 -14.52 -3.69 -1.63
CA GLN A 428 -13.10 -3.65 -1.31
C GLN A 428 -12.72 -5.02 -0.73
N SER A 429 -11.62 -5.62 -1.17
CA SER A 429 -11.28 -7.00 -0.79
C SER A 429 -9.92 -7.12 -0.11
N PHE A 430 -9.90 -7.88 0.98
CA PHE A 430 -8.71 -8.37 1.66
C PHE A 430 -8.70 -9.88 1.59
N ASN A 431 -7.66 -10.49 1.03
CA ASN A 431 -7.54 -11.94 0.92
C ASN A 431 -6.21 -12.39 1.51
N GLY A 432 -6.21 -13.27 2.51
CA GLY A 432 -4.98 -13.85 3.07
C GLY A 432 -4.03 -12.84 3.76
N THR A 433 -4.53 -11.65 4.11
CA THR A 433 -3.71 -10.58 4.71
C THR A 433 -3.49 -10.79 6.20
N GLN A 434 -2.27 -10.50 6.67
CA GLN A 434 -1.86 -10.75 8.05
C GLN A 434 -1.46 -9.46 8.78
N PHE A 435 -1.90 -9.33 10.03
CA PHE A 435 -1.53 -8.27 10.96
C PHE A 435 -0.94 -8.90 12.21
N THR A 436 0.33 -8.62 12.50
CA THR A 436 1.04 -9.18 13.64
C THR A 436 1.56 -8.06 14.52
N SER A 437 1.21 -8.08 15.80
CA SER A 437 1.67 -7.13 16.81
C SER A 437 1.48 -5.66 16.44
N CYS A 438 0.50 -5.35 15.58
CA CYS A 438 0.17 -3.97 15.24
C CYS A 438 -0.52 -3.27 16.41
N VAL A 439 -0.14 -2.02 16.67
CA VAL A 439 -0.60 -1.26 17.85
C VAL A 439 -1.25 0.05 17.42
N ALA A 440 -2.41 0.37 17.98
CA ALA A 440 -3.02 1.67 17.85
C ALA A 440 -3.20 2.36 19.21
N ASP A 441 -2.87 3.64 19.34
CA ASP A 441 -3.06 4.35 20.60
C ASP A 441 -4.56 4.52 20.94
N GLN A 442 -5.44 4.57 19.93
CA GLN A 442 -6.89 4.74 20.11
C GLN A 442 -7.72 3.60 19.52
N ASN A 443 -7.66 3.35 18.22
CA ASN A 443 -8.66 2.49 17.57
C ASN A 443 -8.03 1.55 16.56
N GLY A 444 -8.33 0.25 16.62
CA GLY A 444 -7.97 -0.72 15.60
C GLY A 444 -6.47 -0.95 15.51
N GLY A 445 -5.92 -1.89 16.30
CA GLY A 445 -4.48 -2.15 16.29
C GLY A 445 -4.00 -2.63 14.91
N GLY A 446 -4.72 -3.57 14.31
CA GLY A 446 -4.50 -3.99 12.92
C GLY A 446 -5.16 -3.02 11.92
N LEU A 447 -6.49 -2.87 12.01
CA LEU A 447 -7.29 -2.14 11.04
C LEU A 447 -8.27 -1.18 11.74
N TYR A 448 -8.26 0.07 11.30
CA TYR A 448 -9.32 1.02 11.61
C TYR A 448 -10.04 1.42 10.33
N CYS A 449 -11.36 1.29 10.28
CA CYS A 449 -12.13 1.68 9.10
C CYS A 449 -13.43 2.42 9.42
N ILE A 450 -13.75 3.41 8.60
CA ILE A 450 -15.07 4.04 8.55
C ILE A 450 -15.70 3.65 7.21
N ILE A 451 -16.85 2.99 7.24
CA ILE A 451 -17.55 2.44 6.08
C ILE A 451 -18.91 3.13 5.97
N ASN A 452 -19.02 4.13 5.10
CA ASN A 452 -20.29 4.83 4.90
C ASN A 452 -21.12 4.24 3.77
N LEU A 453 -20.47 3.65 2.77
CA LEU A 453 -21.05 3.02 1.58
C LEU A 453 -20.30 1.72 1.29
N GLY A 454 -20.74 0.97 0.27
CA GLY A 454 -20.01 -0.17 -0.27
C GLY A 454 -19.74 -1.28 0.76
N GLU A 455 -18.73 -2.10 0.49
CA GLU A 455 -18.39 -3.25 1.32
C GLU A 455 -16.87 -3.35 1.51
N ILE A 456 -16.42 -3.55 2.75
CA ILE A 456 -15.09 -4.11 3.02
C ILE A 456 -15.28 -5.59 3.35
N GLU A 457 -14.69 -6.47 2.54
CA GLU A 457 -14.72 -7.91 2.75
C GLU A 457 -13.33 -8.41 3.17
N LEU A 458 -13.27 -9.12 4.30
CA LEU A 458 -12.08 -9.73 4.87
C LEU A 458 -12.17 -11.25 4.74
N ASN A 459 -11.33 -11.83 3.90
CA ASN A 459 -11.27 -13.27 3.62
C ASN A 459 -9.92 -13.82 4.09
N GLN A 460 -9.93 -14.88 4.89
CA GLN A 460 -8.70 -15.52 5.39
C GLN A 460 -7.75 -14.50 6.06
N VAL A 461 -8.30 -13.50 6.74
CA VAL A 461 -7.50 -12.46 7.40
C VAL A 461 -7.05 -12.96 8.77
N ILE A 462 -5.78 -12.77 9.08
CA ILE A 462 -5.17 -13.21 10.35
C ILE A 462 -4.71 -11.98 11.12
N MET A 463 -5.14 -11.83 12.37
CA MET A 463 -4.70 -10.78 13.29
C MET A 463 -4.19 -11.42 14.58
N ILE A 464 -2.90 -11.25 14.89
CA ILE A 464 -2.25 -11.87 16.05
C ILE A 464 -1.59 -10.81 16.91
N GLY A 465 -1.92 -10.77 18.20
CA GLY A 465 -1.25 -9.91 19.17
C GLY A 465 -1.46 -8.41 18.93
N CYS A 466 -2.48 -8.02 18.16
CA CYS A 466 -2.78 -6.62 17.89
C CYS A 466 -3.43 -5.95 19.12
N SER A 467 -3.11 -4.68 19.37
CA SER A 467 -3.64 -3.97 20.54
C SER A 467 -4.07 -2.53 20.25
N ALA A 468 -5.12 -2.09 20.94
CA ALA A 468 -5.61 -0.71 20.88
C ALA A 468 -6.50 -0.37 22.07
N LEU A 469 -6.78 0.92 22.31
CA LEU A 469 -7.79 1.31 23.31
C LEU A 469 -9.16 0.70 22.97
N ASN A 470 -9.60 0.74 21.71
CA ASN A 470 -10.80 0.03 21.25
C ASN A 470 -10.49 -0.81 20.02
N GLY A 471 -10.93 -2.07 20.01
CA GLY A 471 -10.73 -2.95 18.87
C GLY A 471 -9.26 -3.32 18.71
N GLY A 472 -8.74 -4.23 19.54
CA GLY A 472 -7.32 -4.61 19.49
C GLY A 472 -6.90 -5.07 18.09
N GLY A 473 -7.74 -5.85 17.40
CA GLY A 473 -7.59 -6.14 15.97
C GLY A 473 -8.23 -5.06 15.08
N ILE A 474 -9.56 -4.98 15.12
CA ILE A 474 -10.36 -4.09 14.27
C ILE A 474 -11.16 -3.11 15.11
N CYS A 475 -11.15 -1.84 14.74
CA CYS A 475 -12.18 -0.89 15.13
C CYS A 475 -12.87 -0.33 13.88
N THR A 476 -14.19 -0.41 13.85
CA THR A 476 -14.97 -0.01 12.67
C THR A 476 -16.19 0.83 13.02
N GLN A 477 -16.48 1.79 12.13
CA GLN A 477 -17.74 2.52 12.11
C GLN A 477 -18.49 2.18 10.82
N ILE A 478 -19.66 1.57 10.93
CA ILE A 478 -20.53 1.21 9.81
C ILE A 478 -21.72 2.16 9.82
N ASN A 479 -21.82 3.00 8.78
CA ASN A 479 -22.87 4.01 8.66
C ASN A 479 -23.71 3.79 7.40
N ASN A 480 -24.91 4.35 7.37
CA ASN A 480 -25.81 4.40 6.19
C ASN A 480 -26.06 3.01 5.55
N ILE A 481 -25.40 2.71 4.42
CA ILE A 481 -25.51 1.44 3.68
C ILE A 481 -24.17 0.68 3.63
N GLY A 482 -23.17 1.12 4.39
CA GLY A 482 -21.86 0.47 4.45
C GLY A 482 -21.94 -0.96 4.96
N LYS A 483 -21.00 -1.79 4.54
CA LYS A 483 -20.96 -3.21 4.91
C LYS A 483 -19.55 -3.65 5.32
N LEU A 484 -19.47 -4.40 6.42
CA LEU A 484 -18.30 -5.18 6.79
C LEU A 484 -18.65 -6.66 6.75
N THR A 485 -17.88 -7.44 6.00
CA THR A 485 -17.99 -8.90 5.94
C THR A 485 -16.67 -9.51 6.36
N ILE A 486 -16.69 -10.48 7.28
CA ILE A 486 -15.52 -11.26 7.71
C ILE A 486 -15.85 -12.73 7.52
N LYS A 487 -15.01 -13.46 6.76
CA LYS A 487 -15.30 -14.83 6.35
C LYS A 487 -14.05 -15.65 6.02
N GLU A 488 -14.29 -16.87 5.55
CA GLU A 488 -13.30 -17.80 5.01
C GLU A 488 -12.14 -18.04 5.99
N GLN A 489 -12.42 -18.65 7.14
CA GLN A 489 -11.40 -19.05 8.13
C GLN A 489 -10.52 -17.90 8.65
N SER A 490 -11.10 -16.72 8.82
CA SER A 490 -10.40 -15.59 9.43
C SER A 490 -10.06 -15.87 10.91
N LEU A 491 -8.95 -15.35 11.39
CA LEU A 491 -8.44 -15.60 12.75
C LEU A 491 -8.08 -14.30 13.47
N PHE A 492 -8.61 -14.13 14.68
CA PHE A 492 -8.20 -13.11 15.64
C PHE A 492 -7.66 -13.83 16.86
N GLN A 493 -6.37 -13.69 17.14
CA GLN A 493 -5.73 -14.35 18.28
C GLN A 493 -4.99 -13.34 19.14
N GLU A 494 -5.20 -13.39 20.45
CA GLU A 494 -4.45 -12.57 21.42
C GLU A 494 -4.56 -11.06 21.12
N CYS A 495 -5.67 -10.64 20.51
CA CYS A 495 -5.99 -9.23 20.33
C CYS A 495 -6.52 -8.62 21.63
N ILE A 496 -6.00 -7.45 22.02
CA ILE A 496 -6.18 -6.91 23.37
C ILE A 496 -6.62 -5.44 23.33
N SER A 497 -7.63 -5.11 24.14
CA SER A 497 -8.02 -3.73 24.48
C SER A 497 -8.02 -3.50 25.99
N GLU A 498 -6.82 -3.26 26.55
CA GLU A 498 -6.61 -3.24 28.01
C GLU A 498 -7.46 -2.22 28.77
N LEU A 499 -7.71 -1.07 28.14
CA LEU A 499 -8.38 0.08 28.76
C LEU A 499 -9.72 0.40 28.10
N GLY A 500 -10.18 -0.41 27.15
CA GLY A 500 -11.42 -0.15 26.43
C GLY A 500 -12.13 -1.42 26.01
N LYS A 501 -12.65 -1.44 24.80
CA LYS A 501 -13.75 -2.34 24.41
C LYS A 501 -13.41 -3.15 23.17
N GLY A 502 -13.91 -4.39 23.10
CA GLY A 502 -13.76 -5.24 21.92
C GLY A 502 -12.31 -5.67 21.72
N GLY A 503 -11.86 -6.72 22.42
CA GLY A 503 -10.44 -7.11 22.38
C GLY A 503 -9.98 -7.47 20.97
N ALA A 504 -10.80 -8.18 20.22
CA ALA A 504 -10.60 -8.38 18.79
C ALA A 504 -11.24 -7.26 17.96
N ILE A 505 -12.55 -7.06 18.13
CA ILE A 505 -13.34 -6.21 17.24
C ILE A 505 -14.21 -5.26 18.05
N GLN A 506 -14.09 -3.97 17.78
CA GLN A 506 -15.03 -2.97 18.24
C GLN A 506 -15.80 -2.39 17.04
N ILE A 507 -17.12 -2.47 17.10
CA ILE A 507 -18.03 -1.97 16.07
C ILE A 507 -18.89 -0.85 16.63
N GLN A 508 -19.04 0.22 15.87
CA GLN A 508 -20.12 1.18 16.02
C GLN A 508 -20.98 1.15 14.75
N GLN A 509 -22.26 0.84 14.90
CA GLN A 509 -23.18 0.67 13.80
C GLN A 509 -24.29 1.71 13.88
N ASN A 510 -24.39 2.53 12.83
CA ASN A 510 -25.41 3.55 12.61
C ASN A 510 -25.97 3.42 11.19
N GLY A 511 -26.46 2.21 10.89
CA GLY A 511 -26.94 1.77 9.60
C GLY A 511 -26.22 0.51 9.14
N GLY A 512 -26.28 0.22 7.85
CA GLY A 512 -25.42 -0.76 7.18
C GLY A 512 -25.53 -2.19 7.69
N THR A 513 -24.57 -3.02 7.25
CA THR A 513 -24.56 -4.46 7.46
C THR A 513 -23.25 -4.91 8.10
N LEU A 514 -23.34 -5.76 9.12
CA LEU A 514 -22.22 -6.55 9.62
C LEU A 514 -22.52 -8.03 9.40
N ASN A 515 -21.63 -8.75 8.72
CA ASN A 515 -21.67 -10.20 8.63
C ASN A 515 -20.33 -10.81 9.07
N ILE A 516 -20.37 -11.76 10.00
CA ILE A 516 -19.22 -12.53 10.44
C ILE A 516 -19.57 -14.01 10.32
N GLU A 517 -18.82 -14.71 9.48
CA GLU A 517 -18.93 -16.15 9.24
C GLU A 517 -17.56 -16.80 9.27
N GLU A 518 -17.49 -18.12 9.47
CA GLU A 518 -16.25 -18.91 9.36
C GLU A 518 -15.03 -18.25 10.03
N THR A 519 -15.17 -17.76 11.26
CA THR A 519 -14.13 -16.94 11.92
C THR A 519 -13.81 -17.47 13.31
N THR A 520 -12.53 -17.51 13.68
CA THR A 520 -12.10 -17.86 15.04
C THR A 520 -11.57 -16.63 15.77
N LEU A 521 -12.10 -16.38 16.97
CA LEU A 521 -11.66 -15.35 17.90
C LEU A 521 -11.17 -16.04 19.16
N LYS A 522 -9.88 -15.90 19.46
CA LYS A 522 -9.20 -16.72 20.47
C LYS A 522 -8.35 -15.88 21.41
N LYS A 523 -8.52 -16.08 22.72
CA LYS A 523 -7.73 -15.41 23.77
C LYS A 523 -7.72 -13.88 23.65
N CYS A 524 -8.81 -13.32 23.14
CA CYS A 524 -8.99 -11.88 23.04
C CYS A 524 -9.48 -11.33 24.38
N SER A 525 -9.06 -10.14 24.75
CA SER A 525 -9.47 -9.54 26.03
C SER A 525 -9.74 -8.04 25.97
N ALA A 526 -10.71 -7.60 26.77
CA ALA A 526 -11.09 -6.18 26.90
C ALA A 526 -11.84 -5.92 28.21
N LEU A 527 -12.15 -4.65 28.50
CA LEU A 527 -13.01 -4.30 29.64
C LEU A 527 -14.44 -4.78 29.45
N ASN A 528 -14.98 -4.71 28.23
CA ASN A 528 -16.28 -5.25 27.83
C ASN A 528 -16.17 -5.81 26.42
N GLY A 529 -16.82 -6.94 26.16
CA GLY A 529 -16.72 -7.61 24.86
C GLY A 529 -15.32 -8.15 24.65
N GLY A 530 -14.93 -9.21 25.36
CA GLY A 530 -13.55 -9.71 25.35
C GLY A 530 -13.06 -10.02 23.94
N ALA A 531 -13.91 -10.56 23.06
CA ALA A 531 -13.67 -10.56 21.62
C ALA A 531 -14.36 -9.39 20.91
N ILE A 532 -15.69 -9.33 20.96
CA ILE A 532 -16.48 -8.38 20.19
C ILE A 532 -17.23 -7.43 21.11
N TYR A 533 -17.10 -6.13 20.87
CA TYR A 533 -17.99 -5.11 21.41
C TYR A 533 -18.71 -4.40 20.26
N ALA A 534 -20.05 -4.43 20.25
CA ALA A 534 -20.86 -3.74 19.27
C ALA A 534 -21.73 -2.66 19.93
N SER A 535 -21.65 -1.42 19.44
CA SER A 535 -22.62 -0.35 19.75
C SER A 535 -23.53 -0.16 18.54
N ILE A 536 -24.82 -0.38 18.72
CA ILE A 536 -25.81 -0.36 17.66
C ILE A 536 -26.80 0.76 17.95
N LEU A 537 -26.73 1.81 17.14
CA LEU A 537 -27.72 2.89 17.13
C LEU A 537 -28.85 2.57 16.16
N THR A 538 -28.48 2.18 14.94
CA THR A 538 -29.37 1.66 13.89
C THR A 538 -28.59 0.64 13.06
N MET A 539 -29.28 -0.27 12.37
CA MET A 539 -28.65 -1.26 11.47
C MET A 539 -29.64 -1.70 10.37
N GLN A 540 -29.10 -2.20 9.26
CA GLN A 540 -29.87 -3.02 8.31
C GLN A 540 -29.75 -4.50 8.68
N GLU A 541 -28.55 -4.95 9.03
CA GLU A 541 -28.28 -6.32 9.44
C GLU A 541 -27.08 -6.38 10.39
N PHE A 542 -27.17 -7.28 11.37
CA PHE A 542 -26.06 -7.71 12.22
C PHE A 542 -26.19 -9.23 12.33
N LEU A 543 -25.24 -9.95 11.73
CA LEU A 543 -25.23 -11.39 11.67
C LEU A 543 -23.86 -11.94 12.09
N ILE A 544 -23.87 -12.86 13.04
CA ILE A 544 -22.73 -13.72 13.38
C ILE A 544 -23.25 -15.15 13.24
N ASP A 545 -22.78 -15.92 12.27
CA ASP A 545 -23.39 -17.21 11.90
C ASP A 545 -22.39 -18.12 11.18
N ASN A 546 -22.76 -19.37 10.89
CA ASN A 546 -22.00 -20.24 9.98
C ASN A 546 -20.53 -20.46 10.38
N GLY A 547 -20.30 -21.04 11.56
CA GLY A 547 -18.97 -21.51 11.97
C GLY A 547 -18.09 -20.43 12.59
N VAL A 548 -18.62 -19.66 13.54
CA VAL A 548 -17.86 -18.67 14.29
C VAL A 548 -17.50 -19.22 15.67
N TYR A 549 -16.23 -19.16 16.04
CA TYR A 549 -15.70 -19.76 17.27
C TYR A 549 -15.14 -18.67 18.19
N PHE A 550 -15.62 -18.62 19.43
CA PHE A 550 -15.07 -17.80 20.50
C PHE A 550 -14.43 -18.70 21.54
N GLU A 551 -13.11 -18.60 21.68
CA GLU A 551 -12.33 -19.50 22.52
C GLU A 551 -11.48 -18.73 23.53
N GLU A 552 -11.68 -19.00 24.82
CA GLU A 552 -10.86 -18.43 25.89
C GLU A 552 -10.86 -16.88 25.90
N CYS A 553 -11.92 -16.24 25.41
CA CYS A 553 -12.04 -14.78 25.40
C CYS A 553 -12.44 -14.25 26.78
N GLU A 554 -11.93 -13.07 27.16
CA GLU A 554 -12.09 -12.54 28.52
C GLU A 554 -12.53 -11.07 28.57
N ALA A 555 -13.64 -10.81 29.26
CA ALA A 555 -14.01 -9.48 29.71
C ALA A 555 -13.59 -9.30 31.17
N PHE A 556 -12.72 -8.33 31.46
CA PHE A 556 -12.16 -8.13 32.79
C PHE A 556 -12.36 -6.70 33.29
N SER A 557 -12.83 -6.55 34.51
CA SER A 557 -12.81 -5.28 35.25
C SER A 557 -13.11 -5.49 36.73
N THR A 558 -12.62 -4.58 37.57
CA THR A 558 -13.05 -4.43 38.98
C THR A 558 -14.23 -3.48 39.14
N ASN A 559 -14.59 -2.72 38.09
CA ASN A 559 -15.73 -1.81 38.08
C ASN A 559 -17.04 -2.59 37.87
N GLU A 560 -18.09 -2.24 38.61
CA GLU A 560 -19.42 -2.89 38.54
C GLU A 560 -20.13 -2.71 37.18
N LEU A 561 -19.78 -1.67 36.42
CA LEU A 561 -20.35 -1.36 35.11
C LEU A 561 -19.56 -1.95 33.93
N GLN A 562 -18.49 -2.70 34.20
CA GLN A 562 -17.60 -3.28 33.20
C GLN A 562 -17.37 -4.77 33.50
N GLY A 563 -16.49 -5.45 32.76
CA GLY A 563 -16.19 -6.87 32.95
C GLY A 563 -17.29 -7.79 32.43
N ARG A 564 -17.98 -7.36 31.37
CA ARG A 564 -19.19 -8.01 30.85
C ARG A 564 -18.99 -8.45 29.40
N GLY A 565 -19.65 -9.54 29.01
CA GLY A 565 -19.59 -10.06 27.63
C GLY A 565 -18.22 -10.62 27.31
N GLY A 566 -17.85 -11.77 27.87
CA GLY A 566 -16.51 -12.34 27.69
C GLY A 566 -16.18 -12.66 26.23
N ALA A 567 -17.14 -13.19 25.47
CA ALA A 567 -17.03 -13.25 24.02
C ALA A 567 -17.61 -11.97 23.38
N ILE A 568 -18.89 -11.71 23.60
CA ILE A 568 -19.64 -10.67 22.88
C ILE A 568 -20.34 -9.73 23.87
N TYR A 569 -20.21 -8.43 23.64
CA TYR A 569 -21.02 -7.39 24.27
C TYR A 569 -21.79 -6.62 23.20
N ILE A 570 -23.11 -6.52 23.34
CA ILE A 570 -23.98 -5.74 22.45
C ILE A 570 -24.62 -4.61 23.24
N ASN A 571 -24.40 -3.37 22.81
CA ASN A 571 -25.04 -2.16 23.31
C ASN A 571 -26.09 -1.67 22.29
N LEU A 572 -27.37 -1.86 22.59
CA LEU A 572 -28.48 -1.33 21.81
C LEU A 572 -28.84 0.05 22.37
N GLU A 573 -28.57 1.12 21.65
CA GLU A 573 -28.76 2.50 22.13
C GLU A 573 -30.22 3.00 21.99
N GLN A 574 -31.10 2.22 21.38
CA GLN A 574 -32.54 2.50 21.22
C GLN A 574 -33.39 1.27 21.57
N ASP A 575 -34.72 1.38 21.49
CA ASP A 575 -35.57 0.18 21.41
C ASP A 575 -35.06 -0.70 20.28
N ALA A 576 -35.29 -2.01 20.36
CA ALA A 576 -34.79 -2.97 19.38
C ALA A 576 -35.87 -3.33 18.34
N PRO A 577 -36.31 -2.44 17.42
CA PRO A 577 -37.17 -2.86 16.30
C PRO A 577 -36.36 -3.57 15.20
N TYR A 578 -35.07 -3.88 15.43
CA TYR A 578 -34.11 -4.37 14.45
C TYR A 578 -33.56 -5.74 14.88
N GLU A 579 -33.58 -6.71 13.97
CA GLU A 579 -33.19 -8.10 14.22
C GLU A 579 -31.66 -8.27 14.10
N PHE A 580 -30.90 -8.23 15.20
CA PHE A 580 -29.57 -8.86 15.19
C PHE A 580 -29.73 -10.37 15.40
N LYS A 581 -28.83 -11.15 14.81
CA LYS A 581 -28.82 -12.61 14.96
C LYS A 581 -27.42 -13.10 15.28
N ILE A 582 -27.32 -13.90 16.33
CA ILE A 582 -26.21 -14.79 16.60
C ILE A 582 -26.73 -16.19 16.27
N GLY A 583 -26.37 -16.65 15.08
CA GLY A 583 -26.93 -17.77 14.36
C GLY A 583 -26.33 -19.14 14.73
N ILE A 584 -26.73 -20.13 13.94
CA ILE A 584 -26.37 -21.54 14.09
C ILE A 584 -24.88 -21.74 13.78
N GLY A 585 -24.21 -22.59 14.55
CA GLY A 585 -22.78 -22.80 14.38
C GLY A 585 -21.92 -21.64 14.91
N THR A 586 -22.48 -20.85 15.82
CA THR A 586 -21.68 -20.05 16.77
C THR A 586 -21.28 -20.92 17.95
N TYR A 587 -19.99 -21.00 18.26
CA TYR A 587 -19.41 -21.81 19.33
C TYR A 587 -18.77 -20.92 20.40
N LEU A 588 -19.08 -21.20 21.67
CA LEU A 588 -18.67 -20.39 22.82
C LEU A 588 -17.95 -21.27 23.84
N ASN A 589 -16.62 -21.22 23.86
CA ASN A 589 -15.78 -22.18 24.58
C ASN A 589 -14.86 -21.48 25.58
N LEU A 590 -14.98 -21.83 26.86
CA LEU A 590 -14.05 -21.42 27.93
C LEU A 590 -13.87 -19.90 28.09
N ASN A 591 -14.85 -19.10 27.69
CA ASN A 591 -14.82 -17.65 27.86
C ASN A 591 -14.93 -17.26 29.34
N LYS A 592 -14.61 -16.00 29.66
CA LYS A 592 -14.65 -15.47 31.03
C LYS A 592 -15.23 -14.05 31.04
N ALA A 593 -16.02 -13.75 32.07
CA ALA A 593 -16.41 -12.39 32.40
C ALA A 593 -16.25 -12.20 33.91
N SER A 594 -15.61 -11.11 34.34
CA SER A 594 -15.44 -10.82 35.77
C SER A 594 -16.76 -10.42 36.46
N LYS A 595 -17.76 -10.00 35.67
CA LYS A 595 -19.13 -9.71 36.11
C LYS A 595 -20.12 -10.65 35.43
N PHE A 596 -20.84 -10.18 34.41
CA PHE A 596 -22.00 -10.87 33.83
C PHE A 596 -21.83 -11.15 32.34
N GLY A 597 -22.44 -12.24 31.86
CA GLY A 597 -22.38 -12.63 30.46
C GLY A 597 -20.98 -13.09 30.09
N ARG A 598 -20.54 -14.21 30.66
CA ARG A 598 -19.32 -14.93 30.31
C ARG A 598 -19.19 -15.09 28.80
N ASP A 599 -20.26 -15.42 28.12
CA ASP A 599 -20.26 -15.52 26.67
C ASP A 599 -20.84 -14.26 26.07
N VAL A 600 -22.11 -13.97 26.33
CA VAL A 600 -22.81 -12.83 25.72
C VAL A 600 -23.45 -11.93 26.76
N PHE A 601 -23.29 -10.62 26.56
CA PHE A 601 -23.98 -9.61 27.35
C PHE A 601 -24.72 -8.62 26.44
N VAL A 602 -25.98 -8.32 26.75
CA VAL A 602 -26.80 -7.34 26.02
C VAL A 602 -27.21 -6.19 26.93
N TYR A 603 -26.94 -4.97 26.51
CA TYR A 603 -27.47 -3.76 27.11
C TYR A 603 -28.52 -3.18 26.18
N CYS A 604 -29.78 -3.10 26.62
CA CYS A 604 -30.89 -2.71 25.76
C CYS A 604 -31.91 -1.84 26.49
N LYS A 605 -32.84 -1.24 25.74
CA LYS A 605 -33.85 -0.37 26.34
C LYS A 605 -34.88 -1.16 27.17
N ASN A 606 -35.31 -2.30 26.62
CA ASN A 606 -36.31 -3.23 27.15
C ASN A 606 -35.87 -4.67 26.85
N ILE A 607 -35.92 -5.57 27.83
CA ILE A 607 -35.63 -7.00 27.59
C ILE A 607 -36.84 -7.73 27.01
N ASP A 608 -38.06 -7.29 27.30
CA ASP A 608 -39.27 -7.89 26.69
C ASP A 608 -39.26 -7.68 25.16
N ASP A 609 -38.82 -6.50 24.67
CA ASP A 609 -38.72 -6.20 23.24
C ASP A 609 -37.46 -6.80 22.58
N LEU A 610 -36.48 -7.27 23.38
CA LEU A 610 -35.28 -7.91 22.85
C LEU A 610 -35.62 -9.23 22.16
N GLU A 611 -36.63 -9.94 22.67
CA GLU A 611 -37.07 -11.27 22.26
C GLU A 611 -35.89 -12.26 22.08
N PRO A 612 -35.19 -12.65 23.17
CA PRO A 612 -33.95 -13.46 23.09
C PRO A 612 -34.06 -14.72 22.21
N ASP A 613 -35.22 -15.37 22.19
CA ASP A 613 -35.56 -16.53 21.34
C ASP A 613 -35.36 -16.34 19.84
N PHE A 614 -35.46 -15.11 19.35
CA PHE A 614 -35.29 -14.79 17.93
C PHE A 614 -33.92 -14.20 17.61
N ARG A 615 -33.09 -13.96 18.63
CA ARG A 615 -31.77 -13.31 18.49
C ARG A 615 -30.62 -14.30 18.68
N PHE A 616 -30.77 -15.28 19.56
CA PHE A 616 -29.76 -16.30 19.83
C PHE A 616 -30.24 -17.66 19.32
N LEU A 617 -29.74 -18.07 18.17
CA LEU A 617 -30.19 -19.26 17.43
C LEU A 617 -29.18 -20.41 17.46
N PHE A 618 -28.28 -20.44 18.45
CA PHE A 618 -27.34 -21.55 18.65
C PHE A 618 -27.84 -22.52 19.73
N ASP A 619 -27.31 -23.74 19.74
CA ASP A 619 -27.76 -24.80 20.66
C ASP A 619 -27.29 -24.52 22.11
N ILE A 620 -28.08 -23.71 22.82
CA ILE A 620 -27.88 -23.41 24.24
C ILE A 620 -28.36 -24.58 25.13
N PHE A 621 -29.10 -25.54 24.57
CA PHE A 621 -29.72 -26.62 25.32
C PHE A 621 -28.92 -27.92 25.30
N ASP A 622 -27.89 -28.02 24.46
CA ASP A 622 -26.86 -29.07 24.55
C ASP A 622 -26.35 -29.19 26.00
N ASP A 623 -26.36 -30.41 26.54
CA ASP A 623 -25.92 -30.73 27.91
C ASP A 623 -24.45 -30.36 28.16
N SER A 624 -23.64 -30.22 27.11
CA SER A 624 -22.26 -29.75 27.17
C SER A 624 -22.14 -28.24 27.32
N CYS A 625 -23.20 -27.46 27.07
CA CYS A 625 -23.18 -26.01 27.18
C CYS A 625 -23.21 -25.56 28.64
N ASN A 626 -22.19 -24.82 29.07
CA ASN A 626 -22.12 -24.28 30.42
C ASN A 626 -23.05 -23.07 30.58
N LYS A 627 -24.24 -23.27 31.14
CA LYS A 627 -25.26 -22.22 31.33
C LYS A 627 -24.91 -21.19 32.41
N ASN A 628 -23.93 -21.46 33.27
CA ASN A 628 -23.59 -20.57 34.38
C ASN A 628 -22.98 -19.26 33.87
N ASN A 629 -23.65 -18.14 34.17
CA ASN A 629 -23.24 -16.82 33.70
C ASN A 629 -23.14 -16.71 32.17
N ALA A 630 -23.84 -17.53 31.38
CA ALA A 630 -23.58 -17.61 29.93
C ALA A 630 -24.06 -16.37 29.17
N ILE A 631 -25.37 -16.09 29.22
CA ILE A 631 -26.03 -15.01 28.46
C ILE A 631 -26.82 -14.12 29.41
N TYR A 632 -26.42 -12.86 29.52
CA TYR A 632 -27.01 -11.91 30.47
C TYR A 632 -27.43 -10.61 29.79
N GLY A 633 -28.39 -9.91 30.40
CA GLY A 633 -28.92 -8.66 29.86
C GLY A 633 -29.24 -7.62 30.93
N THR A 634 -29.16 -6.35 30.53
CA THR A 634 -29.54 -5.22 31.38
C THR A 634 -30.34 -4.20 30.60
N GLU A 635 -31.48 -3.82 31.17
CA GLU A 635 -32.28 -2.71 30.69
C GLU A 635 -31.63 -1.39 31.10
N PHE A 636 -31.83 -0.32 30.33
CA PHE A 636 -31.44 1.02 30.75
C PHE A 636 -32.60 1.95 31.08
N MET A 637 -33.79 1.72 30.51
CA MET A 637 -34.99 2.52 30.76
C MET A 637 -35.99 1.76 31.64
N GLN A 638 -36.65 2.47 32.57
CA GLN A 638 -37.79 1.92 33.28
C GLN A 638 -39.03 2.10 32.41
N ILE A 639 -39.54 1.02 31.84
CA ILE A 639 -40.77 1.02 31.04
C ILE A 639 -41.91 0.53 31.93
N TYR A 640 -43.09 1.12 31.81
CA TYR A 640 -44.33 0.59 32.39
C TYR A 640 -44.79 -0.63 31.55
N SER A 641 -43.96 -1.66 31.46
CA SER A 641 -44.25 -2.94 30.81
C SER A 641 -44.89 -3.89 31.82
N ILE A 642 -44.93 -5.18 31.47
CA ILE A 642 -45.44 -6.26 32.34
C ILE A 642 -44.62 -6.40 33.64
N HIS A 643 -43.43 -5.79 33.68
CA HIS A 643 -42.49 -5.79 34.79
C HIS A 643 -42.45 -4.39 35.46
N PRO A 644 -42.86 -4.26 36.73
CA PRO A 644 -42.91 -2.95 37.40
C PRO A 644 -41.53 -2.37 37.77
N GLU A 645 -40.47 -3.17 37.67
CA GLU A 645 -39.09 -2.81 38.00
C GLU A 645 -38.14 -3.09 36.83
N LYS A 646 -37.09 -2.29 36.73
CA LYS A 646 -36.03 -2.41 35.71
C LYS A 646 -35.24 -3.71 35.89
N LEU A 647 -35.10 -4.50 34.84
CA LEU A 647 -34.32 -5.74 34.86
C LEU A 647 -32.82 -5.42 34.69
N ILE A 648 -32.03 -5.72 35.72
CA ILE A 648 -30.58 -5.48 35.75
C ILE A 648 -29.88 -6.81 35.93
N ASP A 649 -28.93 -7.09 35.05
CA ASP A 649 -28.04 -8.25 35.10
C ASP A 649 -28.83 -9.57 35.18
N ILE A 650 -29.89 -9.66 34.37
CA ILE A 650 -30.78 -10.81 34.34
C ILE A 650 -30.23 -11.88 33.40
N ASP A 651 -30.38 -13.13 33.80
CA ASP A 651 -30.11 -14.29 32.96
C ASP A 651 -31.15 -14.37 31.84
N LEU A 652 -30.70 -14.16 30.59
CA LEU A 652 -31.57 -14.12 29.42
C LEU A 652 -32.05 -15.52 29.01
N LEU A 653 -31.40 -16.59 29.48
CA LEU A 653 -31.82 -17.97 29.19
C LEU A 653 -33.19 -18.33 29.75
N LYS A 654 -33.69 -17.54 30.72
CA LYS A 654 -35.04 -17.68 31.27
C LYS A 654 -36.14 -17.26 30.29
N PHE A 655 -35.77 -16.50 29.27
CA PHE A 655 -36.64 -15.99 28.22
C PHE A 655 -36.38 -16.71 26.88
N VAL A 656 -35.65 -17.82 26.92
CA VAL A 656 -35.41 -18.67 25.76
C VAL A 656 -36.24 -19.94 25.90
N GLU A 657 -37.20 -20.18 25.01
CA GLU A 657 -37.93 -21.43 24.92
C GLU A 657 -37.04 -22.52 24.26
N PRO A 658 -37.03 -23.76 24.80
CA PRO A 658 -36.29 -24.84 24.18
C PRO A 658 -36.86 -25.16 22.80
N TYR A 659 -36.11 -24.83 21.75
CA TYR A 659 -36.29 -25.39 20.43
C TYR A 659 -35.90 -26.87 20.49
N LEU A 660 -36.86 -27.74 20.78
CA LEU A 660 -36.71 -29.15 20.46
C LEU A 660 -36.61 -29.24 18.94
N ASN A 661 -35.51 -29.80 18.42
CA ASN A 661 -35.39 -30.17 17.02
C ASN A 661 -36.60 -31.05 16.64
N VAL A 662 -37.65 -30.45 16.09
CA VAL A 662 -38.78 -31.19 15.53
C VAL A 662 -38.36 -31.57 14.13
N SER A 663 -37.86 -32.80 13.97
CA SER A 663 -37.74 -33.39 12.64
C SER A 663 -39.15 -33.54 12.06
N ILE A 664 -39.51 -32.69 11.11
CA ILE A 664 -40.79 -32.77 10.41
C ILE A 664 -40.63 -33.77 9.27
N TYR A 665 -41.23 -34.96 9.41
CA TYR A 665 -41.33 -35.92 8.32
C TYR A 665 -42.46 -35.52 7.37
N LEU A 666 -42.12 -34.93 6.23
CA LEU A 666 -43.07 -34.70 5.14
C LEU A 666 -43.09 -35.92 4.21
N SER A 667 -44.26 -36.53 4.03
CA SER A 667 -44.49 -37.63 3.09
C SER A 667 -45.45 -37.18 1.99
N GLU A 668 -45.13 -37.44 0.73
CA GLU A 668 -46.04 -37.19 -0.40
C GLU A 668 -47.15 -38.25 -0.53
N ASN A 669 -47.18 -39.25 0.36
CA ASN A 669 -48.12 -40.35 0.26
C ASN A 669 -49.37 -40.08 1.10
N SER A 670 -50.48 -39.74 0.44
CA SER A 670 -51.79 -39.42 1.03
C SER A 670 -52.48 -40.57 1.79
N TYR A 671 -51.81 -41.71 2.00
CA TYR A 671 -52.35 -42.92 2.63
C TYR A 671 -51.76 -43.26 4.01
N LEU A 672 -50.86 -42.45 4.58
CA LEU A 672 -50.23 -42.72 5.88
C LEU A 672 -50.50 -41.66 6.97
N VAL A 673 -51.50 -40.77 6.78
CA VAL A 673 -51.91 -39.84 7.84
C VAL A 673 -52.86 -40.54 8.81
N ALA A 674 -52.28 -41.28 9.76
CA ALA A 674 -52.92 -41.52 11.04
C ALA A 674 -52.24 -40.61 12.06
N ASP A 675 -52.94 -39.58 12.52
CA ASP A 675 -52.50 -38.74 13.63
C ASP A 675 -52.29 -39.61 14.86
N SER A 676 -51.03 -39.93 15.17
CA SER A 676 -50.67 -40.53 16.44
C SER A 676 -49.46 -39.82 17.03
N ILE A 677 -49.70 -38.66 17.64
CA ILE A 677 -48.77 -38.08 18.61
C ILE A 677 -49.45 -38.13 19.97
N LYS A 678 -48.97 -39.03 20.85
CA LYS A 678 -49.13 -38.93 22.30
C LYS A 678 -48.23 -37.79 22.77
N LEU A 679 -48.81 -36.64 23.08
CA LEU A 679 -48.16 -35.62 23.91
C LEU A 679 -48.41 -35.98 25.37
N ASP A 680 -47.35 -36.33 26.10
CA ASP A 680 -47.41 -36.41 27.55
C ASP A 680 -47.60 -35.00 28.14
N LYS A 681 -48.51 -34.95 29.12
CA LYS A 681 -49.08 -33.77 29.78
C LYS A 681 -48.07 -32.70 30.22
N TYR A 682 -48.27 -31.47 29.77
CA TYR A 682 -48.06 -30.27 30.58
C TYR A 682 -49.39 -29.51 30.72
N GLN A 683 -49.87 -29.35 31.95
CA GLN A 683 -51.06 -28.56 32.27
C GLN A 683 -50.73 -27.07 32.24
N CYS A 684 -51.30 -26.34 31.28
CA CYS A 684 -51.38 -24.89 31.33
C CYS A 684 -52.39 -24.47 32.41
N SER A 685 -51.95 -23.74 33.44
CA SER A 685 -52.76 -23.32 34.60
C SER A 685 -53.62 -22.07 34.35
N LYS A 686 -53.79 -21.64 33.10
CA LYS A 686 -54.69 -20.53 32.73
C LYS A 686 -55.39 -20.80 31.41
N CYS A 687 -56.42 -21.65 31.39
CA CYS A 687 -57.48 -21.62 30.36
C CYS A 687 -58.69 -22.44 30.82
N SER A 688 -59.82 -21.76 31.04
CA SER A 688 -61.13 -22.36 31.28
C SER A 688 -61.81 -22.79 29.97
N THR A 689 -62.22 -24.07 29.93
CA THR A 689 -63.38 -24.67 29.21
C THR A 689 -63.60 -24.36 27.71
N SER A 690 -63.13 -25.26 26.84
CA SER A 690 -63.87 -25.92 25.72
C SER A 690 -62.87 -26.52 24.70
N PRO A 691 -63.07 -27.75 24.16
CA PRO A 691 -62.14 -28.37 23.23
C PRO A 691 -62.39 -27.88 21.79
N GLN A 692 -61.43 -27.18 21.19
CA GLN A 692 -61.35 -26.99 19.74
C GLN A 692 -59.92 -27.21 19.23
N PRO A 693 -59.74 -27.67 17.96
CA PRO A 693 -58.46 -28.06 17.41
C PRO A 693 -57.51 -26.87 17.32
N ILE A 694 -56.24 -27.09 17.69
CA ILE A 694 -55.19 -26.08 17.74
C ILE A 694 -54.69 -25.80 16.31
N LEU A 695 -55.21 -24.74 15.71
CA LEU A 695 -54.53 -23.96 14.67
C LEU A 695 -55.10 -22.53 14.71
N GLN A 696 -54.23 -21.54 14.95
CA GLN A 696 -54.43 -20.08 15.03
C GLN A 696 -54.67 -19.42 16.40
N LYS A 697 -53.61 -18.75 16.91
CA LYS A 697 -53.53 -17.34 17.39
C LYS A 697 -52.12 -17.18 17.99
N HIS A 698 -51.19 -16.34 17.52
CA HIS A 698 -51.27 -15.01 16.90
C HIS A 698 -50.12 -14.84 15.87
N TYR A 699 -50.45 -14.59 14.60
CA TYR A 699 -49.56 -13.90 13.66
C TYR A 699 -50.36 -12.76 13.05
N SER A 700 -50.07 -11.53 13.47
CA SER A 700 -50.59 -10.33 12.82
C SER A 700 -49.60 -9.83 11.78
N ARG A 701 -49.58 -10.49 10.62
CA ARG A 701 -49.36 -9.94 9.26
C ARG A 701 -49.31 -11.09 8.26
N THR A 702 -50.15 -11.00 7.24
CA THR A 702 -50.31 -11.99 6.18
C THR A 702 -49.01 -12.14 5.39
N ILE A 703 -48.31 -13.28 5.53
CA ILE A 703 -47.22 -13.68 4.63
C ILE A 703 -47.70 -14.88 3.82
N ASN A 704 -47.59 -14.75 2.50
CA ASN A 704 -48.05 -15.69 1.49
C ASN A 704 -47.19 -16.97 1.54
N ALA A 705 -47.80 -18.15 1.64
CA ALA A 705 -47.14 -19.45 1.80
C ALA A 705 -46.15 -19.82 0.67
N GLN A 706 -46.13 -19.07 -0.44
CA GLN A 706 -45.13 -19.18 -1.49
C GLN A 706 -43.72 -18.70 -1.06
N SER A 707 -43.58 -17.85 -0.03
CA SER A 707 -42.29 -17.28 0.38
C SER A 707 -41.43 -18.22 1.24
N MET A 708 -42.05 -19.17 1.96
CA MET A 708 -41.30 -20.18 2.73
C MET A 708 -40.54 -21.15 1.81
N PHE A 709 -41.06 -21.47 0.63
CA PHE A 709 -40.40 -22.38 -0.32
C PHE A 709 -39.14 -21.77 -0.96
N ASN A 710 -39.04 -20.45 -1.05
CA ASN A 710 -37.90 -19.77 -1.67
C ASN A 710 -36.74 -19.46 -0.70
N GLN A 711 -36.93 -19.64 0.63
CA GLN A 711 -35.89 -19.37 1.64
C GLN A 711 -35.11 -20.62 2.08
N LEU A 712 -35.49 -21.82 1.64
CA LEU A 712 -34.75 -23.06 1.88
C LEU A 712 -33.65 -23.24 0.80
N LYS A 713 -32.43 -22.74 1.06
CA LYS A 713 -31.24 -23.16 0.30
C LYS A 713 -30.85 -24.58 0.74
N LEU A 714 -31.30 -25.59 0.00
CA LEU A 714 -30.86 -26.98 0.15
C LEU A 714 -29.41 -27.13 -0.37
N ASN A 715 -28.46 -27.39 0.53
CA ASN A 715 -27.11 -27.83 0.18
C ASN A 715 -27.17 -29.24 -0.43
N LYS A 716 -26.87 -29.36 -1.72
CA LYS A 716 -26.82 -30.62 -2.45
C LYS A 716 -25.39 -31.20 -2.34
N LEU A 717 -25.10 -31.91 -1.25
CA LEU A 717 -23.88 -32.71 -1.14
C LEU A 717 -24.08 -34.04 -1.89
N ALA A 718 -23.18 -34.28 -2.84
CA ALA A 718 -23.11 -35.50 -3.63
C ALA A 718 -22.73 -36.70 -2.75
N PHE A 719 -23.50 -37.79 -2.85
CA PHE A 719 -23.05 -39.13 -2.46
C PHE A 719 -22.94 -39.96 -3.74
N ASP A 720 -21.72 -40.40 -4.02
CA ASP A 720 -21.37 -41.24 -5.15
C ASP A 720 -21.77 -42.70 -4.90
N GLU A 721 -21.99 -43.41 -6.00
CA GLU A 721 -22.78 -44.62 -6.15
C GLU A 721 -22.24 -45.86 -5.40
N HIS A 722 -23.11 -46.53 -4.64
CA HIS A 722 -23.38 -47.97 -4.80
C HIS A 722 -24.44 -48.46 -3.79
N LEU A 723 -25.71 -48.50 -4.20
CA LEU A 723 -26.65 -49.56 -3.77
C LEU A 723 -27.92 -49.53 -4.62
N HIS A 724 -28.13 -50.62 -5.36
CA HIS A 724 -29.32 -50.88 -6.16
C HIS A 724 -30.56 -51.08 -5.26
N SER A 725 -31.67 -50.47 -5.72
CA SER A 725 -33.08 -50.78 -5.43
C SER A 725 -33.61 -50.57 -4.00
N LEU A 726 -34.20 -49.39 -3.75
CA LEU A 726 -35.57 -49.18 -3.27
C LEU A 726 -35.78 -47.68 -2.96
N ASP A 727 -36.73 -47.05 -3.64
CA ASP A 727 -37.12 -45.64 -3.49
C ASP A 727 -37.43 -45.26 -2.05
N LYS A 728 -36.51 -44.53 -1.40
CA LYS A 728 -36.78 -43.69 -0.23
C LYS A 728 -35.84 -42.50 -0.22
N THR A 729 -36.30 -41.37 -0.74
CA THR A 729 -35.64 -40.08 -0.51
C THR A 729 -36.05 -39.59 0.88
N TYR A 730 -35.14 -39.65 1.85
CA TYR A 730 -35.33 -39.01 3.15
C TYR A 730 -34.73 -37.60 3.06
N ILE A 731 -35.55 -36.58 3.30
CA ILE A 731 -35.07 -35.23 3.54
C ILE A 731 -35.02 -35.09 5.06
N LEU A 732 -33.80 -35.01 5.62
CA LEU A 732 -33.60 -34.56 6.99
C LEU A 732 -33.66 -33.02 6.96
N ILE A 733 -34.62 -32.44 7.68
CA ILE A 733 -34.68 -30.99 7.97
C ILE A 733 -34.25 -30.80 9.41
#